data_AF-A0A7Y5HDY4-F1
#
_entry.id   AF-A0A7Y5HDY4-F1
#
_cell.length_a   1.000
_cell.length_b   1.000
_cell.length_c   1.000
_cell.angle_alpha   90.00
_cell.angle_beta   90.00
_cell.angle_gamma   90.00
#
_symmetry.space_group_name_H-M   'P 1'
#
loop_
_entity.id
_entity.type
_entity.pdbx_description
1 polymer ?
#
loop_
_entity_poly.entity_id
_entity_poly.type
_entity_poly.pdbx_seq_one_letter_code
_entity_poly.pdbx_strand_id
1 'polypeptide(L)'
;EAFARCTTVASAGGRSFAPLDRSGPPLASALLRAPLAESLGGFVHPEVFSSLEDPDFLELASWVALETRARPGPAARLEPGAETFFAEKVVPILERKTCFGSNCHGRLAFNDLKLDPGIPALPGRFTPALHRANRLAMLGEVTRLVHLSGDVGQSKQLKKSIPVEQGGIVHKGGNTFLDRTDPDAAVLMEWLERERNEAAAAVGDRPGEVSGIVFVRRPRATPERALEPLAWLPGGDLILRRGAVETNLTAAIHPDGPADVRAADVSYDGRRVAVALRLSENRPFNVWEIEIASGLARALTFSTDPAVHFIDPLYVPDPADGAGRDLGRADLVVLSNLSGEVCDVSPDGILGEAEGGEAGLILDEEVTERAGTWDGRGVRVVRGTNAGERRVIVRQEPGRIAVDRPFPRPCDSTTHYVVDSTVRVAPRFDLYRLRQAGPGGEREAFAGLRQMTWSPSQARRPFLRSSGEVMATFVRTGWQGGRPFFNGAIFRTHIDGSNFHTHAANRSGVAIHIDGRELPDGLEVRIGRDADSWWGGMPILADHQFGPHLEDRNPLDDLDHPYASGPPPTALTRFVPGWIPLDPSASARGLSAGGAWHDLCPMPDGSILAAFARGPVDLNDPAAAPDFDIIRLVPDPAFQSPDGFRAGTFRREPVVGGPDAELWPRPVAVRLKEPVSKRLKKEEALFGPAPSADGLARYPAGTPAVVQVFDLLLLDAFFSQSTPTGVRHIAADACPSCAEPVAHVDQVRFARIVALEPRRSADPPRRLLVAEVPVAEDGSVHIAVPPGLAFDIESLNAERMALRSPNRWLYALPGEKHTLSIPRALYAQTCGGCHGGLTGRPVDVLRRPDIVTSASRTRAVWDPSRLQRVFPANWDGGRAPIPAAVTFEEDVRPVLGRACVGCHGGESAAGGLDLGGPRAREALLRFLDADDLRAVAAPLLERLDGRELHADGIAPRAPHAPLSPEDRLTLIRWIDLGASR
;
A
#
# COMPACT_ATOMS: atom_id res chain seq x y z
N GLU A 1 -44.99 6.00 8.49
CA GLU A 1 -43.57 6.42 8.31
C GLU A 1 -42.55 5.28 8.45
N ALA A 2 -42.53 4.47 9.52
CA ALA A 2 -41.58 3.36 9.67
C ALA A 2 -41.61 2.37 8.49
N PHE A 3 -42.80 2.04 7.99
CA PHE A 3 -43.01 1.23 6.78
C PHE A 3 -42.36 1.81 5.51
N ALA A 4 -42.40 3.13 5.31
CA ALA A 4 -41.78 3.80 4.16
C ALA A 4 -40.24 3.77 4.26
N ARG A 5 -39.69 3.72 5.48
CA ARG A 5 -38.26 3.56 5.75
C ARG A 5 -37.76 2.12 5.49
N CYS A 6 -38.65 1.13 5.53
CA CYS A 6 -38.32 -0.28 5.25
C CYS A 6 -38.52 -0.70 3.79
N THR A 7 -39.06 0.17 2.92
CA THR A 7 -39.55 -0.21 1.57
C THR A 7 -39.11 0.72 0.43
N THR A 8 -38.24 1.71 0.68
CA THR A 8 -37.90 2.72 -0.34
C THR A 8 -36.92 2.20 -1.39
N VAL A 9 -37.27 2.44 -2.66
CA VAL A 9 -36.50 2.12 -3.86
C VAL A 9 -35.76 3.37 -4.33
N ALA A 10 -34.45 3.19 -4.57
CA ALA A 10 -33.49 4.05 -5.28
C ALA A 10 -33.21 5.46 -4.71
N SER A 11 -32.02 5.62 -4.13
CA SER A 11 -31.19 6.80 -4.43
C SER A 11 -30.16 6.39 -5.49
N ALA A 12 -29.91 7.27 -6.45
CA ALA A 12 -28.88 7.09 -7.47
C ALA A 12 -27.50 7.10 -6.79
N GLY A 13 -27.01 5.94 -6.32
CA GLY A 13 -25.63 5.83 -5.83
C GLY A 13 -25.30 4.82 -4.73
N GLY A 14 -26.16 3.87 -4.34
CA GLY A 14 -25.75 2.87 -3.33
C GLY A 14 -26.69 1.68 -3.16
N ARG A 15 -26.14 0.54 -2.70
CA ARG A 15 -26.91 -0.65 -2.27
C ARG A 15 -27.90 -0.22 -1.17
N SER A 16 -29.20 -0.19 -1.47
CA SER A 16 -30.25 0.02 -0.46
C SER A 16 -30.43 -1.27 0.35
N PHE A 17 -30.37 -1.19 1.68
CA PHE A 17 -30.74 -2.31 2.54
C PHE A 17 -32.24 -2.59 2.36
N ALA A 18 -32.57 -3.75 1.79
CA ALA A 18 -33.94 -4.23 1.62
C ALA A 18 -34.23 -5.26 2.73
N PRO A 19 -34.84 -4.84 3.86
CA PRO A 19 -35.07 -5.74 5.00
C PRO A 19 -36.05 -6.89 4.68
N LEU A 20 -36.91 -6.72 3.68
CA LEU A 20 -37.95 -7.67 3.27
C LEU A 20 -37.61 -8.30 1.92
N ASP A 21 -37.50 -9.63 1.88
CA ASP A 21 -37.45 -10.40 0.64
C ASP A 21 -38.88 -10.72 0.18
N ARG A 22 -39.30 -10.05 -0.90
CA ARG A 22 -40.63 -10.24 -1.51
C ARG A 22 -40.68 -11.32 -2.59
N SER A 23 -39.52 -11.86 -2.96
CA SER A 23 -39.35 -12.84 -4.03
C SER A 23 -39.19 -14.27 -3.53
N GLY A 24 -38.83 -14.42 -2.25
CA GLY A 24 -38.60 -15.69 -1.56
C GLY A 24 -39.56 -15.97 -0.40
N PRO A 25 -39.34 -17.06 0.35
CA PRO A 25 -40.09 -17.36 1.56
C PRO A 25 -39.84 -16.28 2.64
N PRO A 26 -40.78 -16.03 3.57
CA PRO A 26 -40.63 -14.99 4.59
C PRO A 26 -39.30 -15.04 5.34
N LEU A 27 -38.85 -16.24 5.73
CA LEU A 27 -37.61 -16.49 6.46
C LEU A 27 -36.33 -16.10 5.68
N ALA A 28 -36.41 -15.86 4.37
CA ALA A 28 -35.28 -15.32 3.60
C ALA A 28 -35.04 -13.82 3.85
N SER A 29 -36.02 -13.11 4.41
CA SER A 29 -35.94 -11.68 4.69
C SER A 29 -34.87 -11.38 5.73
N ALA A 30 -33.99 -10.42 5.43
CA ALA A 30 -32.93 -9.97 6.34
C ALA A 30 -33.48 -9.51 7.70
N LEU A 31 -34.72 -8.99 7.74
CA LEU A 31 -35.40 -8.59 8.97
C LEU A 31 -35.62 -9.75 9.95
N LEU A 32 -35.96 -10.93 9.46
CA LEU A 32 -36.15 -12.12 10.30
C LEU A 32 -34.83 -12.81 10.57
N ARG A 33 -33.94 -12.86 9.57
CA ARG A 33 -32.66 -13.56 9.69
C ARG A 33 -31.68 -12.85 10.61
N ALA A 34 -31.53 -11.54 10.50
CA ALA A 34 -30.53 -10.80 11.28
C ALA A 34 -30.61 -11.14 12.78
N PRO A 35 -31.75 -10.96 13.48
CA PRO A 35 -31.84 -11.23 14.92
C PRO A 35 -31.88 -12.72 15.30
N LEU A 36 -31.88 -13.65 14.35
CA LEU A 36 -31.97 -15.09 14.59
C LEU A 36 -30.60 -15.69 14.95
N ALA A 37 -30.59 -16.79 15.70
CA ALA A 37 -29.37 -17.55 15.97
C ALA A 37 -28.65 -17.97 14.68
N GLU A 38 -27.32 -17.95 14.69
CA GLU A 38 -26.50 -18.36 13.55
C GLU A 38 -26.77 -19.81 13.15
N SER A 39 -27.01 -20.69 14.14
CA SER A 39 -27.39 -22.10 13.94
C SER A 39 -28.70 -22.28 13.18
N LEU A 40 -29.57 -21.27 13.17
CA LEU A 40 -30.86 -21.24 12.49
C LEU A 40 -30.83 -20.42 11.19
N GLY A 41 -29.65 -19.96 10.77
CA GLY A 41 -29.45 -19.19 9.53
C GLY A 41 -29.45 -17.68 9.71
N GLY A 42 -29.33 -17.19 10.94
CA GLY A 42 -29.14 -15.78 11.22
C GLY A 42 -27.74 -15.25 10.94
N PHE A 43 -27.57 -13.93 10.93
CA PHE A 43 -26.29 -13.30 10.56
C PHE A 43 -26.15 -11.85 11.07
N VAL A 44 -24.89 -11.38 11.17
CA VAL A 44 -24.46 -9.97 11.38
C VAL A 44 -25.42 -9.11 12.22
N HIS A 45 -25.78 -9.62 13.40
CA HIS A 45 -26.58 -8.96 14.44
C HIS A 45 -26.50 -9.79 15.75
N PRO A 46 -26.73 -9.21 16.95
CA PRO A 46 -26.92 -10.01 18.15
C PRO A 46 -28.05 -11.03 17.98
N GLU A 47 -27.82 -12.25 18.49
CA GLU A 47 -28.86 -13.26 18.62
C GLU A 47 -29.90 -12.75 19.62
N VAL A 48 -31.09 -12.44 19.12
CA VAL A 48 -32.28 -12.09 19.91
C VAL A 48 -33.19 -13.32 20.00
N PHE A 49 -33.31 -14.06 18.90
CA PHE A 49 -34.15 -15.26 18.81
C PHE A 49 -33.29 -16.50 18.66
N SER A 50 -33.28 -17.34 19.71
CA SER A 50 -32.59 -18.63 19.71
C SER A 50 -33.47 -19.79 19.22
N SER A 51 -34.75 -19.51 18.95
CA SER A 51 -35.75 -20.48 18.47
C SER A 51 -36.68 -19.85 17.44
N LEU A 52 -37.10 -20.67 16.45
CA LEU A 52 -38.15 -20.29 15.49
C LEU A 52 -39.57 -20.35 16.08
N GLU A 53 -39.70 -20.93 17.28
CA GLU A 53 -40.96 -21.05 18.01
C GLU A 53 -41.21 -19.87 18.96
N ASP A 54 -40.28 -18.91 19.02
CA ASP A 54 -40.43 -17.71 19.84
C ASP A 54 -41.68 -16.92 19.38
N PRO A 55 -42.61 -16.57 20.31
CA PRO A 55 -43.85 -15.89 19.94
C PRO A 55 -43.63 -14.55 19.21
N ASP A 56 -42.63 -13.78 19.61
CA ASP A 56 -42.33 -12.48 18.99
C ASP A 56 -41.72 -12.67 17.60
N PHE A 57 -40.91 -13.72 17.42
CA PHE A 57 -40.41 -14.11 16.12
C PHE A 57 -41.54 -14.53 15.17
N LEU A 58 -42.50 -15.33 15.66
CA LEU A 58 -43.64 -15.80 14.87
C LEU A 58 -44.55 -14.64 14.44
N GLU A 59 -44.76 -13.65 15.31
CA GLU A 59 -45.52 -12.44 14.97
C GLU A 59 -44.82 -11.64 13.87
N LEU A 60 -43.51 -11.43 13.99
CA LEU A 60 -42.71 -10.79 12.94
C LEU A 60 -42.76 -11.58 11.63
N ALA A 61 -42.63 -12.91 11.69
CA ALA A 61 -42.67 -13.77 10.51
C ALA A 61 -44.05 -13.73 9.82
N SER A 62 -45.13 -13.70 10.59
CA SER A 62 -46.50 -13.52 10.12
C SER A 62 -46.66 -12.17 9.41
N TRP A 63 -46.17 -11.09 10.03
CA TRP A 63 -46.18 -9.76 9.42
C TRP A 63 -45.42 -9.72 8.09
N VAL A 64 -44.20 -10.26 8.03
CA VAL A 64 -43.42 -10.37 6.78
C VAL A 64 -44.19 -11.16 5.71
N ALA A 65 -44.85 -12.25 6.08
CA ALA A 65 -45.64 -13.05 5.15
C ALA A 65 -46.85 -12.28 4.59
N LEU A 66 -47.53 -11.49 5.42
CA LEU A 66 -48.63 -10.62 4.99
C LEU A 66 -48.14 -9.53 4.02
N GLU A 67 -47.02 -8.89 4.33
CA GLU A 67 -46.42 -7.86 3.47
C GLU A 67 -45.98 -8.40 2.11
N THR A 68 -45.33 -9.57 2.09
CA THR A 68 -44.94 -10.23 0.84
C THR A 68 -46.15 -10.65 0.01
N ARG A 69 -47.25 -11.12 0.62
CA ARG A 69 -48.50 -11.43 -0.09
C ARG A 69 -49.20 -10.19 -0.64
N ALA A 70 -49.18 -9.08 0.11
CA ALA A 70 -49.80 -7.83 -0.30
C ALA A 70 -49.08 -7.20 -1.49
N ARG A 71 -47.75 -7.39 -1.60
CA ARG A 71 -46.91 -6.84 -2.67
C ARG A 71 -45.85 -7.84 -3.11
N PRO A 72 -46.24 -8.92 -3.82
CA PRO A 72 -45.30 -9.94 -4.23
C PRO A 72 -44.25 -9.36 -5.20
N GLY A 73 -42.99 -9.71 -4.95
CA GLY A 73 -41.90 -9.46 -5.90
C GLY A 73 -41.91 -10.50 -7.02
N PRO A 74 -41.21 -10.24 -8.13
CA PRO A 74 -40.98 -11.27 -9.14
C PRO A 74 -40.24 -12.45 -8.51
N ALA A 75 -40.72 -13.67 -8.74
CA ALA A 75 -40.10 -14.88 -8.22
C ALA A 75 -38.65 -14.97 -8.73
N ALA A 76 -37.68 -15.05 -7.81
CA ALA A 76 -36.29 -15.21 -8.18
C ALA A 76 -36.08 -16.61 -8.80
N ARG A 77 -35.42 -16.66 -9.96
CA ARG A 77 -35.05 -17.92 -10.65
C ARG A 77 -33.56 -17.92 -10.93
N LEU A 78 -32.98 -19.11 -10.94
CA LEU A 78 -31.58 -19.29 -11.36
C LEU A 78 -31.50 -19.15 -12.89
N GLU A 79 -30.48 -18.43 -13.37
CA GLU A 79 -30.20 -18.39 -14.80
C GLU A 79 -29.65 -19.73 -15.29
N PRO A 80 -30.10 -20.24 -16.46
CA PRO A 80 -29.50 -21.43 -17.05
C PRO A 80 -28.01 -21.23 -17.32
N GLY A 81 -27.22 -22.31 -17.24
CA GLY A 81 -25.76 -22.25 -17.47
C GLY A 81 -24.97 -22.37 -16.17
N ALA A 82 -24.03 -21.45 -15.96
CA ALA A 82 -23.12 -21.49 -14.82
C ALA A 82 -23.83 -21.26 -13.47
N GLU A 83 -24.90 -20.47 -13.41
CA GLU A 83 -25.65 -20.22 -12.17
C GLU A 83 -26.41 -21.46 -11.68
N THR A 84 -27.19 -22.12 -12.54
CA THR A 84 -27.82 -23.41 -12.21
C THR A 84 -26.77 -24.46 -11.86
N PHE A 85 -25.67 -24.56 -12.62
CA PHE A 85 -24.61 -25.52 -12.33
C PHE A 85 -23.96 -25.27 -10.97
N PHE A 86 -23.68 -24.01 -10.63
CA PHE A 86 -23.15 -23.63 -9.32
C PHE A 86 -24.09 -24.07 -8.20
N ALA A 87 -25.39 -23.79 -8.33
CA ALA A 87 -26.37 -24.16 -7.32
C ALA A 87 -26.49 -25.68 -7.13
N GLU A 88 -26.51 -26.45 -8.22
CA GLU A 88 -26.76 -27.90 -8.18
C GLU A 88 -25.52 -28.74 -7.93
N LYS A 89 -24.33 -28.25 -8.29
CA LYS A 89 -23.08 -29.04 -8.30
C LYS A 89 -22.01 -28.48 -7.38
N VAL A 90 -21.85 -27.15 -7.32
CA VAL A 90 -20.79 -26.52 -6.53
C VAL A 90 -21.20 -26.31 -5.07
N VAL A 91 -22.41 -25.81 -4.80
CA VAL A 91 -22.88 -25.61 -3.41
C VAL A 91 -22.83 -26.90 -2.58
N PRO A 92 -23.25 -28.08 -3.08
CA PRO A 92 -23.08 -29.33 -2.35
C PRO A 92 -21.63 -29.67 -1.99
N ILE A 93 -20.65 -29.30 -2.82
CA ILE A 93 -19.22 -29.47 -2.51
C ILE A 93 -18.84 -28.55 -1.35
N LEU A 94 -19.22 -27.27 -1.41
CA LEU A 94 -18.93 -26.28 -0.37
C LEU A 94 -19.54 -26.68 0.99
N GLU A 95 -20.71 -27.33 0.98
CA GLU A 95 -21.32 -27.90 2.20
C GLU A 95 -20.50 -29.08 2.74
N ARG A 96 -20.22 -30.10 1.91
CA ARG A 96 -19.48 -31.30 2.32
C ARG A 96 -18.07 -31.00 2.80
N LYS A 97 -17.40 -30.02 2.18
CA LYS A 97 -16.04 -29.58 2.52
C LYS A 97 -16.01 -28.46 3.58
N THR A 98 -17.16 -28.18 4.20
CA THR A 98 -17.35 -27.23 5.32
C THR A 98 -16.86 -25.80 5.04
N CYS A 99 -16.83 -25.39 3.76
CA CYS A 99 -16.38 -24.07 3.35
C CYS A 99 -17.23 -22.94 3.95
N PHE A 100 -18.52 -23.18 4.20
CA PHE A 100 -19.44 -22.22 4.82
C PHE A 100 -19.15 -21.91 6.30
N GLY A 101 -18.15 -22.52 6.93
CA GLY A 101 -17.86 -22.34 8.35
C GLY A 101 -17.59 -20.88 8.74
N SER A 102 -18.17 -20.44 9.85
CA SER A 102 -18.16 -19.06 10.37
C SER A 102 -16.75 -18.49 10.63
N ASN A 103 -15.79 -19.37 10.90
CA ASN A 103 -14.39 -19.00 11.11
C ASN A 103 -13.57 -18.97 9.81
N CYS A 104 -14.05 -19.62 8.74
CA CYS A 104 -13.34 -19.74 7.46
C CYS A 104 -13.90 -18.78 6.39
N HIS A 105 -15.14 -19.00 5.91
CA HIS A 105 -15.76 -18.14 4.90
C HIS A 105 -17.18 -17.67 5.25
N GLY A 106 -17.64 -17.83 6.49
CA GLY A 106 -18.91 -17.21 6.91
C GLY A 106 -18.88 -15.67 6.82
N ARG A 107 -20.05 -15.05 6.98
CA ARG A 107 -20.25 -13.59 6.81
C ARG A 107 -19.38 -12.70 7.72
N LEU A 108 -18.83 -13.25 8.81
CA LEU A 108 -17.94 -12.55 9.74
C LEU A 108 -16.46 -12.95 9.63
N ALA A 109 -16.09 -13.80 8.65
CA ALA A 109 -14.70 -14.24 8.52
C ALA A 109 -13.76 -13.07 8.14
N PHE A 110 -12.49 -13.13 8.54
CA PHE A 110 -11.51 -12.08 8.23
C PHE A 110 -10.79 -12.36 6.88
N ASN A 111 -11.52 -12.24 5.76
CA ASN A 111 -11.02 -12.40 4.39
C ASN A 111 -12.04 -11.89 3.36
N ASP A 112 -11.68 -11.88 2.06
CA ASP A 112 -12.57 -11.37 1.00
C ASP A 112 -13.72 -12.31 0.62
N LEU A 113 -13.60 -13.63 0.89
CA LEU A 113 -14.62 -14.62 0.53
C LEU A 113 -15.67 -14.76 1.63
N LYS A 114 -16.88 -14.26 1.36
CA LYS A 114 -18.00 -14.19 2.30
C LYS A 114 -19.17 -15.01 1.76
N LEU A 115 -19.36 -16.20 2.31
CA LEU A 115 -20.41 -17.13 1.98
C LEU A 115 -21.52 -17.10 3.04
N ASP A 116 -22.75 -17.22 2.57
CA ASP A 116 -23.93 -17.41 3.41
C ASP A 116 -24.20 -18.93 3.55
N PRO A 117 -24.23 -19.49 4.77
CA PRO A 117 -24.45 -20.92 4.99
C PRO A 117 -25.90 -21.37 4.70
N GLY A 118 -26.78 -20.47 4.27
CA GLY A 118 -28.19 -20.76 4.03
C GLY A 118 -29.04 -20.71 5.29
N ILE A 119 -30.26 -21.20 5.17
CA ILE A 119 -31.31 -21.15 6.18
C ILE A 119 -31.74 -22.60 6.46
N PRO A 120 -31.19 -23.26 7.50
CA PRO A 120 -31.43 -24.68 7.76
C PRO A 120 -32.91 -25.09 7.86
N ALA A 121 -33.78 -24.16 8.28
CA ALA A 121 -35.21 -24.42 8.40
C ALA A 121 -35.98 -24.41 7.07
N LEU A 122 -35.36 -24.05 5.95
CA LEU A 122 -35.99 -24.14 4.62
C LEU A 122 -35.74 -25.52 4.00
N PRO A 123 -36.72 -26.12 3.29
CA PRO A 123 -36.56 -27.44 2.67
C PRO A 123 -35.36 -27.58 1.72
N GLY A 124 -35.01 -26.50 1.00
CA GLY A 124 -33.85 -26.46 0.10
C GLY A 124 -32.61 -25.81 0.70
N ARG A 125 -32.67 -25.34 1.97
CA ARG A 125 -31.67 -24.53 2.69
C ARG A 125 -31.30 -23.19 2.05
N PHE A 126 -31.13 -23.13 0.73
CA PHE A 126 -30.76 -21.96 -0.05
C PHE A 126 -31.91 -21.54 -0.95
N THR A 127 -32.12 -20.22 -1.06
CA THR A 127 -33.00 -19.65 -2.08
C THR A 127 -32.19 -19.35 -3.35
N PRO A 128 -32.84 -19.13 -4.51
CA PRO A 128 -32.14 -18.70 -5.72
C PRO A 128 -31.27 -17.46 -5.52
N ALA A 129 -31.74 -16.49 -4.72
CA ALA A 129 -30.98 -15.30 -4.38
C ALA A 129 -29.71 -15.62 -3.56
N LEU A 130 -29.76 -16.59 -2.64
CA LEU A 130 -28.61 -17.04 -1.86
C LEU A 130 -27.59 -17.78 -2.72
N HIS A 131 -28.03 -18.65 -3.63
CA HIS A 131 -27.15 -19.28 -4.61
C HIS A 131 -26.43 -18.24 -5.48
N ARG A 132 -27.16 -17.26 -6.00
CA ARG A 132 -26.59 -16.16 -6.80
C ARG A 132 -25.58 -15.35 -6.00
N ALA A 133 -25.91 -14.98 -4.75
CA ALA A 133 -24.99 -14.24 -3.88
C ALA A 133 -23.72 -15.05 -3.59
N ASN A 134 -23.84 -16.34 -3.27
CA ASN A 134 -22.69 -17.21 -3.04
C ASN A 134 -21.85 -17.44 -4.31
N ARG A 135 -22.47 -17.52 -5.50
CA ARG A 135 -21.76 -17.57 -6.79
C ARG A 135 -20.93 -16.30 -6.99
N LEU A 136 -21.54 -15.12 -6.83
CA LEU A 136 -20.84 -13.84 -6.98
C LEU A 136 -19.70 -13.69 -5.97
N ALA A 137 -19.90 -14.14 -4.73
CA ALA A 137 -18.84 -14.20 -3.72
C ALA A 137 -17.69 -15.12 -4.14
N MET A 138 -17.99 -16.30 -4.72
CA MET A 138 -16.97 -17.23 -5.23
C MET A 138 -16.21 -16.68 -6.44
N LEU A 139 -16.86 -15.91 -7.33
CA LEU A 139 -16.19 -15.20 -8.41
C LEU A 139 -15.31 -14.05 -7.88
N GLY A 140 -15.77 -13.39 -6.81
CA GLY A 140 -15.07 -12.32 -6.10
C GLY A 140 -15.68 -10.93 -6.33
N GLU A 141 -16.41 -10.42 -5.34
CA GLU A 141 -17.09 -9.10 -5.43
C GLU A 141 -16.14 -7.89 -5.29
N VAL A 142 -15.03 -8.06 -4.55
CA VAL A 142 -14.08 -6.98 -4.23
C VAL A 142 -12.75 -7.19 -4.95
N THR A 143 -12.24 -8.42 -4.89
CA THR A 143 -11.03 -8.90 -5.56
C THR A 143 -11.44 -10.09 -6.41
N ARG A 144 -10.84 -10.29 -7.59
CA ARG A 144 -11.16 -11.49 -8.38
C ARG A 144 -10.61 -12.71 -7.66
N LEU A 145 -11.43 -13.73 -7.49
CA LEU A 145 -11.03 -15.02 -6.92
C LEU A 145 -10.94 -16.12 -7.99
N VAL A 146 -11.38 -15.81 -9.22
CA VAL A 146 -11.31 -16.70 -10.38
C VAL A 146 -10.56 -16.04 -11.53
N HIS A 147 -9.84 -16.86 -12.29
CA HIS A 147 -9.12 -16.42 -13.47
C HIS A 147 -9.84 -16.89 -14.73
N LEU A 148 -10.53 -15.96 -15.40
CA LEU A 148 -11.29 -16.26 -16.62
C LEU A 148 -10.58 -15.78 -17.90
N SER A 149 -9.36 -15.24 -17.78
CA SER A 149 -8.56 -14.75 -18.91
C SER A 149 -7.38 -15.67 -19.20
N GLY A 150 -7.63 -16.98 -19.32
CA GLY A 150 -6.58 -17.98 -19.54
C GLY A 150 -6.96 -19.37 -19.05
N ASP A 151 -5.99 -20.02 -18.42
CA ASP A 151 -6.16 -21.31 -17.76
C ASP A 151 -6.97 -21.12 -16.46
N VAL A 152 -8.23 -21.58 -16.48
CA VAL A 152 -9.11 -21.47 -15.31
C VAL A 152 -8.61 -22.29 -14.12
N GLY A 153 -7.73 -23.28 -14.34
CA GLY A 153 -7.06 -24.04 -13.29
C GLY A 153 -6.15 -23.19 -12.41
N GLN A 154 -5.78 -22.00 -12.87
CA GLN A 154 -5.04 -21.02 -12.08
C GLN A 154 -5.95 -20.22 -11.12
N SER A 155 -7.25 -20.45 -11.11
CA SER A 155 -8.17 -19.73 -10.22
C SER A 155 -7.83 -19.95 -8.75
N LYS A 156 -7.79 -18.85 -7.98
CA LYS A 156 -7.52 -18.86 -6.52
C LYS A 156 -8.44 -19.82 -5.76
N GLN A 157 -9.71 -19.91 -6.15
CA GLN A 157 -10.69 -20.84 -5.55
C GLN A 157 -10.31 -22.32 -5.69
N LEU A 158 -9.62 -22.67 -6.77
CA LEU A 158 -9.15 -24.02 -6.99
C LEU A 158 -7.81 -24.24 -6.29
N LYS A 159 -6.81 -23.40 -6.60
CA LYS A 159 -5.43 -23.59 -6.12
C LYS A 159 -5.30 -23.60 -4.60
N LYS A 160 -6.13 -22.86 -3.89
CA LYS A 160 -6.15 -22.89 -2.42
C LYS A 160 -6.68 -24.18 -1.80
N SER A 161 -7.47 -24.91 -2.57
CA SER A 161 -8.09 -26.15 -2.12
C SER A 161 -7.19 -27.36 -2.39
N ILE A 162 -6.18 -27.21 -3.24
CA ILE A 162 -5.24 -28.25 -3.66
C ILE A 162 -3.92 -28.15 -2.84
N PRO A 163 -3.26 -29.28 -2.51
CA PRO A 163 -1.92 -29.31 -1.95
C PRO A 163 -0.89 -28.57 -2.80
N VAL A 164 0.06 -27.91 -2.16
CA VAL A 164 1.13 -27.17 -2.86
C VAL A 164 1.99 -28.13 -3.70
N GLU A 165 2.21 -29.33 -3.20
CA GLU A 165 2.90 -30.45 -3.86
C GLU A 165 2.20 -30.93 -5.14
N GLN A 166 0.96 -30.51 -5.38
CA GLN A 166 0.18 -30.85 -6.57
C GLN A 166 -0.10 -29.64 -7.47
N GLY A 167 0.47 -28.48 -7.14
CA GLY A 167 0.33 -27.22 -7.88
C GLY A 167 -0.66 -26.23 -7.25
N GLY A 168 -1.10 -26.49 -6.02
CA GLY A 168 -1.85 -25.52 -5.22
C GLY A 168 -0.99 -24.37 -4.69
N ILE A 169 -1.62 -23.49 -3.91
CA ILE A 169 -0.96 -22.35 -3.22
C ILE A 169 -1.30 -22.37 -1.74
N VAL A 170 -0.44 -21.85 -0.87
CA VAL A 170 -0.67 -21.91 0.58
C VAL A 170 -2.02 -21.30 0.98
N HIS A 171 -2.76 -22.04 1.80
CA HIS A 171 -4.03 -21.63 2.35
C HIS A 171 -3.96 -21.57 3.89
N LYS A 172 -4.47 -20.47 4.48
CA LYS A 172 -4.41 -20.23 5.94
C LYS A 172 -5.11 -21.30 6.76
N GLY A 173 -6.18 -21.89 6.23
CA GLY A 173 -6.91 -23.01 6.84
C GLY A 173 -6.33 -24.40 6.54
N GLY A 174 -5.13 -24.47 5.92
CA GLY A 174 -4.55 -25.71 5.40
C GLY A 174 -4.95 -25.99 3.95
N ASN A 175 -4.27 -26.94 3.30
CA ASN A 175 -4.41 -27.25 1.87
C ASN A 175 -5.01 -28.64 1.60
N THR A 176 -5.67 -29.24 2.58
CA THR A 176 -6.13 -30.64 2.53
C THR A 176 -7.63 -30.78 2.27
N PHE A 177 -8.19 -29.92 1.40
CA PHE A 177 -9.63 -29.92 1.10
C PHE A 177 -9.97 -30.78 -0.13
N LEU A 178 -9.16 -30.68 -1.17
CA LEU A 178 -9.26 -31.42 -2.42
C LEU A 178 -7.90 -31.99 -2.79
N ASP A 179 -7.89 -33.04 -3.60
CA ASP A 179 -6.73 -33.48 -4.35
C ASP A 179 -6.91 -33.07 -5.82
N ARG A 180 -5.84 -32.92 -6.60
CA ARG A 180 -5.94 -32.64 -8.04
C ARG A 180 -6.72 -33.71 -8.81
N THR A 181 -6.75 -34.93 -8.29
CA THR A 181 -7.50 -36.06 -8.86
C THR A 181 -8.90 -36.25 -8.24
N ASP A 182 -9.30 -35.40 -7.28
CA ASP A 182 -10.62 -35.45 -6.66
C ASP A 182 -11.72 -35.14 -7.70
N PRO A 183 -12.78 -35.97 -7.82
CA PRO A 183 -13.93 -35.67 -8.67
C PRO A 183 -14.55 -34.30 -8.40
N ASP A 184 -14.53 -33.81 -7.15
CA ASP A 184 -15.03 -32.49 -6.78
C ASP A 184 -14.18 -31.36 -7.40
N ALA A 185 -12.86 -31.57 -7.57
CA ALA A 185 -12.00 -30.61 -8.27
C ALA A 185 -12.36 -30.51 -9.76
N ALA A 186 -12.71 -31.64 -10.40
CA ALA A 186 -13.18 -31.65 -11.78
C ALA A 186 -14.51 -30.90 -11.95
N VAL A 187 -15.43 -31.01 -10.99
CA VAL A 187 -16.69 -30.24 -10.99
C VAL A 187 -16.44 -28.74 -10.87
N LEU A 188 -15.52 -28.32 -9.99
CA LEU A 188 -15.13 -26.90 -9.88
C LEU A 188 -14.50 -26.39 -11.18
N MET A 189 -13.64 -27.18 -11.81
CA MET A 189 -13.08 -26.85 -13.13
C MET A 189 -14.17 -26.69 -14.19
N GLU A 190 -15.15 -27.59 -14.25
CA GLU A 190 -16.28 -27.48 -15.19
C GLU A 190 -17.11 -26.22 -14.94
N TRP A 191 -17.36 -25.87 -13.68
CA TRP A 191 -18.03 -24.62 -13.34
C TRP A 191 -17.23 -23.41 -13.85
N LEU A 192 -15.93 -23.35 -13.58
CA LEU A 192 -15.07 -22.24 -14.02
C LEU A 192 -14.99 -22.14 -15.56
N GLU A 193 -15.00 -23.27 -16.26
CA GLU A 193 -15.08 -23.31 -17.72
C GLU A 193 -16.39 -22.71 -18.24
N ARG A 194 -17.52 -22.99 -17.58
CA ARG A 194 -18.81 -22.37 -17.91
C ARG A 194 -18.79 -20.86 -17.67
N GLU A 195 -18.22 -20.41 -16.55
CA GLU A 195 -18.03 -18.98 -16.25
C GLU A 195 -17.16 -18.28 -17.30
N ARG A 196 -16.07 -18.94 -17.74
CA ARG A 196 -15.21 -18.42 -18.82
C ARG A 196 -15.99 -18.28 -20.14
N ASN A 197 -16.81 -19.26 -20.49
CA ASN A 197 -17.61 -19.24 -21.71
C ASN A 197 -18.67 -18.14 -21.69
N GLU A 198 -19.34 -17.94 -20.54
CA GLU A 198 -20.28 -16.83 -20.35
C GLU A 198 -19.57 -15.47 -20.46
N ALA A 199 -18.38 -15.33 -19.85
CA ALA A 199 -17.58 -14.12 -19.94
C ALA A 199 -17.11 -13.84 -21.38
N ALA A 200 -16.64 -14.85 -22.11
CA ALA A 200 -16.23 -14.75 -23.50
C ALA A 200 -17.42 -14.30 -24.39
N ALA A 201 -18.59 -14.91 -24.21
CA ALA A 201 -19.80 -14.50 -24.92
C ALA A 201 -20.20 -13.05 -24.61
N ALA A 202 -20.02 -12.60 -23.36
CA ALA A 202 -20.36 -11.24 -22.94
C ALA A 202 -19.45 -10.16 -23.53
N VAL A 203 -18.18 -10.47 -23.81
CA VAL A 203 -17.21 -9.54 -24.40
C VAL A 203 -17.04 -9.71 -25.91
N GLY A 204 -17.54 -10.80 -26.49
CA GLY A 204 -17.46 -11.07 -27.93
C GLY A 204 -16.06 -11.45 -28.42
N ASP A 205 -15.19 -11.93 -27.53
CA ASP A 205 -13.82 -12.35 -27.82
C ASP A 205 -13.43 -13.50 -26.85
N ARG A 206 -12.27 -14.13 -27.03
CA ARG A 206 -11.77 -15.22 -26.18
C ARG A 206 -10.60 -14.74 -25.30
N PRO A 207 -10.86 -14.39 -24.03
CA PRO A 207 -9.80 -13.98 -23.11
C PRO A 207 -8.77 -15.09 -22.86
N GLY A 208 -7.49 -14.69 -22.76
CA GLY A 208 -6.37 -15.51 -22.32
C GLY A 208 -5.55 -16.20 -23.41
N GLU A 209 -5.97 -16.12 -24.66
CA GLU A 209 -5.16 -16.64 -25.77
C GLU A 209 -3.97 -15.69 -26.05
N VAL A 210 -2.76 -16.22 -25.93
CA VAL A 210 -1.52 -15.46 -26.17
C VAL A 210 -1.16 -15.54 -27.65
N SER A 211 -1.23 -14.41 -28.33
CA SER A 211 -0.91 -14.30 -29.77
C SER A 211 0.54 -13.92 -30.07
N GLY A 212 1.32 -13.59 -29.04
CA GLY A 212 2.71 -13.18 -29.15
C GLY A 212 3.23 -12.57 -27.85
N ILE A 213 4.50 -12.15 -27.86
CA ILE A 213 5.14 -11.43 -26.76
C ILE A 213 5.74 -10.15 -27.33
N VAL A 214 5.52 -9.03 -26.66
CA VAL A 214 6.25 -7.78 -26.94
C VAL A 214 7.30 -7.55 -25.86
N PHE A 215 8.42 -6.98 -26.25
CA PHE A 215 9.53 -6.61 -25.37
C PHE A 215 10.33 -5.49 -26.00
N VAL A 216 11.17 -4.83 -25.21
CA VAL A 216 12.12 -3.84 -25.71
C VAL A 216 13.49 -4.46 -25.79
N ARG A 217 14.13 -4.32 -26.95
CA ARG A 217 15.53 -4.66 -27.18
C ARG A 217 16.37 -3.39 -27.05
N ARG A 218 17.45 -3.42 -26.27
CA ARG A 218 18.40 -2.30 -26.09
C ARG A 218 19.85 -2.79 -26.15
N PRO A 219 20.84 -1.92 -26.38
CA PRO A 219 22.24 -2.30 -26.20
C PRO A 219 22.50 -2.81 -24.77
N ARG A 220 23.37 -3.82 -24.61
CA ARG A 220 23.63 -4.44 -23.29
C ARG A 220 24.14 -3.48 -22.21
N ALA A 221 24.95 -2.51 -22.59
CA ALA A 221 25.61 -1.59 -21.66
C ALA A 221 24.77 -0.33 -21.36
N THR A 222 23.51 -0.51 -20.95
CA THR A 222 22.60 0.60 -20.60
C THR A 222 22.24 0.58 -19.11
N PRO A 223 23.12 1.07 -18.22
CA PRO A 223 22.86 1.10 -16.78
C PRO A 223 21.75 2.10 -16.45
N GLU A 224 20.76 1.68 -15.66
CA GLU A 224 19.63 2.54 -15.26
C GLU A 224 19.18 2.28 -13.82
N ARG A 225 19.27 3.31 -12.97
CA ARG A 225 18.68 3.25 -11.62
C ARG A 225 17.18 3.42 -11.66
N ALA A 226 16.49 2.59 -10.88
CA ALA A 226 15.03 2.53 -10.87
C ALA A 226 14.36 3.86 -10.47
N LEU A 227 15.05 4.75 -9.76
CA LEU A 227 14.54 6.03 -9.27
C LEU A 227 15.11 7.25 -10.03
N GLU A 228 15.94 7.04 -11.04
CA GLU A 228 16.62 8.08 -11.83
C GLU A 228 16.45 7.83 -13.35
N PRO A 229 15.22 7.88 -13.90
CA PRO A 229 14.93 7.33 -15.23
C PRO A 229 15.30 8.24 -16.41
N LEU A 230 15.92 9.39 -16.18
CA LEU A 230 16.02 10.44 -17.20
C LEU A 230 17.27 10.39 -18.08
N ALA A 231 18.23 9.52 -17.74
CA ALA A 231 19.40 9.26 -18.57
C ALA A 231 18.98 8.94 -20.01
N TRP A 232 19.67 9.49 -21.01
CA TRP A 232 19.42 9.18 -22.42
C TRP A 232 20.11 7.87 -22.79
N LEU A 233 19.33 6.85 -23.17
CA LEU A 233 19.79 5.49 -23.49
C LEU A 233 19.35 5.10 -24.92
N PRO A 234 20.04 5.61 -25.96
CA PRO A 234 19.65 5.37 -27.36
C PRO A 234 19.87 3.92 -27.79
N GLY A 235 19.10 3.50 -28.81
CA GLY A 235 19.21 2.19 -29.45
C GLY A 235 18.14 1.19 -29.01
N GLY A 236 17.07 1.68 -28.37
CA GLY A 236 15.94 0.85 -27.95
C GLY A 236 14.88 0.70 -29.02
N ASP A 237 14.33 -0.50 -29.16
CA ASP A 237 13.22 -0.80 -30.08
C ASP A 237 12.19 -1.72 -29.44
N LEU A 238 10.90 -1.49 -29.74
CA LEU A 238 9.83 -2.40 -29.34
C LEU A 238 9.70 -3.54 -30.35
N ILE A 239 9.96 -4.76 -29.93
CA ILE A 239 9.92 -5.96 -30.75
C ILE A 239 8.66 -6.77 -30.40
N LEU A 240 7.93 -7.19 -31.44
CA LEU A 240 6.89 -8.21 -31.34
C LEU A 240 7.45 -9.55 -31.82
N ARG A 241 7.34 -10.59 -31.00
CA ARG A 241 7.65 -11.96 -31.38
C ARG A 241 6.40 -12.82 -31.47
N ARG A 242 6.24 -13.50 -32.63
CA ARG A 242 5.20 -14.50 -32.89
C ARG A 242 5.85 -15.78 -33.40
N GLY A 243 5.95 -16.79 -32.53
CA GLY A 243 6.73 -17.99 -32.82
C GLY A 243 8.21 -17.64 -33.01
N ALA A 244 8.74 -17.89 -34.21
CA ALA A 244 10.12 -17.57 -34.58
C ALA A 244 10.27 -16.22 -35.29
N VAL A 245 9.17 -15.54 -35.62
CA VAL A 245 9.18 -14.27 -36.36
C VAL A 245 9.24 -13.10 -35.37
N GLU A 246 10.16 -12.18 -35.60
CA GLU A 246 10.28 -10.92 -34.87
C GLU A 246 9.98 -9.74 -35.80
N THR A 247 9.28 -8.73 -35.29
CA THR A 247 8.94 -7.51 -36.02
C THR A 247 9.21 -6.31 -35.13
N ASN A 248 9.99 -5.34 -35.62
CA ASN A 248 10.21 -4.07 -34.94
C ASN A 248 8.99 -3.16 -35.18
N LEU A 249 8.29 -2.81 -34.10
CA LEU A 249 7.08 -1.99 -34.11
C LEU A 249 7.37 -0.48 -34.06
N THR A 250 8.57 -0.06 -33.66
CA THR A 250 8.95 1.35 -33.47
C THR A 250 9.79 1.93 -34.60
N ALA A 251 10.38 1.10 -35.45
CA ALA A 251 11.28 1.52 -36.54
C ALA A 251 10.75 2.68 -37.40
N ALA A 252 9.45 2.66 -37.72
CA ALA A 252 8.82 3.71 -38.55
C ALA A 252 8.66 5.07 -37.82
N ILE A 253 8.75 5.10 -36.49
CA ILE A 253 8.59 6.31 -35.66
C ILE A 253 9.90 7.11 -35.62
N HIS A 254 11.05 6.44 -35.71
CA HIS A 254 12.37 7.06 -35.64
C HIS A 254 13.30 6.62 -36.79
N PRO A 255 12.90 6.87 -38.06
CA PRO A 255 13.71 6.48 -39.22
C PRO A 255 15.06 7.20 -39.30
N ASP A 256 15.17 8.36 -38.63
CA ASP A 256 16.32 9.26 -38.71
C ASP A 256 17.44 8.94 -37.71
N GLY A 257 17.24 7.98 -36.79
CA GLY A 257 18.26 7.63 -35.80
C GLY A 257 17.76 6.77 -34.62
N PRO A 258 18.67 6.40 -33.70
CA PRO A 258 18.32 5.57 -32.56
C PRO A 258 17.44 6.33 -31.57
N ALA A 259 16.31 5.73 -31.21
CA ALA A 259 15.43 6.22 -30.14
C ALA A 259 15.74 5.55 -28.80
N ASP A 260 15.19 6.10 -27.73
CA ASP A 260 15.13 5.49 -26.41
C ASP A 260 13.69 5.07 -26.15
N VAL A 261 13.46 3.77 -26.14
CA VAL A 261 12.15 3.12 -26.01
C VAL A 261 12.15 2.35 -24.71
N ARG A 262 11.11 2.52 -23.88
CA ARG A 262 11.00 1.89 -22.56
C ARG A 262 9.57 1.53 -22.23
N ALA A 263 9.42 0.53 -21.34
CA ALA A 263 8.19 0.19 -20.64
C ALA A 263 6.95 0.08 -21.54
N ALA A 264 6.61 -1.15 -21.94
CA ALA A 264 5.41 -1.43 -22.71
C ALA A 264 4.24 -1.87 -21.81
N ASP A 265 3.02 -1.54 -22.23
CA ASP A 265 1.79 -2.16 -21.73
C ASP A 265 0.83 -2.48 -22.88
N VAL A 266 0.05 -3.54 -22.72
CA VAL A 266 -0.84 -4.08 -23.78
C VAL A 266 -2.30 -3.81 -23.43
N SER A 267 -3.07 -3.34 -24.42
CA SER A 267 -4.50 -3.06 -24.29
C SER A 267 -5.31 -4.32 -23.96
N TYR A 268 -6.50 -4.15 -23.39
CA TYR A 268 -7.37 -5.26 -22.98
C TYR A 268 -7.81 -6.16 -24.14
N ASP A 269 -7.99 -5.59 -25.33
CA ASP A 269 -8.30 -6.33 -26.56
C ASP A 269 -7.07 -7.01 -27.20
N GLY A 270 -5.86 -6.82 -26.65
CA GLY A 270 -4.63 -7.40 -27.18
C GLY A 270 -4.22 -6.85 -28.56
N ARG A 271 -4.75 -5.71 -29.00
CA ARG A 271 -4.52 -5.17 -30.36
C ARG A 271 -3.58 -3.97 -30.39
N ARG A 272 -3.31 -3.33 -29.26
CA ARG A 272 -2.51 -2.12 -29.15
C ARG A 272 -1.47 -2.23 -28.04
N VAL A 273 -0.35 -1.54 -28.23
CA VAL A 273 0.71 -1.43 -27.22
C VAL A 273 0.99 0.04 -26.96
N ALA A 274 0.99 0.44 -25.69
CA ALA A 274 1.46 1.75 -25.26
C ALA A 274 2.92 1.64 -24.83
N VAL A 275 3.75 2.60 -25.22
CA VAL A 275 5.20 2.61 -24.92
C VAL A 275 5.69 4.03 -24.67
N ALA A 276 6.66 4.21 -23.77
CA ALA A 276 7.37 5.48 -23.60
C ALA A 276 8.52 5.57 -24.60
N LEU A 277 8.55 6.64 -25.41
CA LEU A 277 9.53 6.81 -26.48
C LEU A 277 10.08 8.25 -26.49
N ARG A 278 11.40 8.35 -26.61
CA ARG A 278 12.14 9.61 -26.75
C ARG A 278 13.02 9.54 -28.00
N LEU A 279 12.91 10.54 -28.87
CA LEU A 279 13.54 10.53 -30.20
C LEU A 279 15.00 11.02 -30.20
N SER A 280 15.39 11.79 -29.19
CA SER A 280 16.76 12.31 -29.02
C SER A 280 16.94 12.81 -27.59
N GLU A 281 18.19 13.02 -27.17
CA GLU A 281 18.51 13.60 -25.87
C GLU A 281 17.78 14.93 -25.58
N ASN A 282 17.63 15.83 -26.56
CA ASN A 282 16.98 17.13 -26.35
C ASN A 282 15.45 17.11 -26.52
N ARG A 283 14.83 15.93 -26.54
CA ARG A 283 13.38 15.75 -26.66
C ARG A 283 12.85 15.04 -25.42
N PRO A 284 11.61 15.30 -24.99
CA PRO A 284 11.04 14.59 -23.85
C PRO A 284 10.62 13.17 -24.22
N PHE A 285 10.43 12.34 -23.19
CA PHE A 285 9.68 11.11 -23.36
C PHE A 285 8.21 11.47 -23.56
N ASN A 286 7.59 10.87 -24.57
CA ASN A 286 6.16 10.87 -24.75
C ASN A 286 5.65 9.43 -24.86
N VAL A 287 4.39 9.22 -24.50
CA VAL A 287 3.75 7.93 -24.68
C VAL A 287 3.18 7.83 -26.08
N TRP A 288 3.45 6.72 -26.75
CA TRP A 288 2.92 6.37 -28.06
C TRP A 288 2.08 5.11 -27.96
N GLU A 289 1.02 5.02 -28.76
CA GLU A 289 0.21 3.83 -28.95
C GLU A 289 0.44 3.29 -30.36
N ILE A 290 0.68 1.99 -30.47
CA ILE A 290 0.96 1.29 -31.73
C ILE A 290 -0.09 0.20 -31.92
N GLU A 291 -0.77 0.19 -33.06
CA GLU A 291 -1.66 -0.89 -33.47
C GLU A 291 -0.84 -2.07 -33.99
N ILE A 292 -0.97 -3.23 -33.34
CA ILE A 292 -0.11 -4.40 -33.59
C ILE A 292 -0.29 -4.95 -35.01
N ALA A 293 -1.50 -4.89 -35.56
CA ALA A 293 -1.80 -5.48 -36.87
C ALA A 293 -1.25 -4.65 -38.03
N SER A 294 -1.34 -3.32 -37.93
CA SER A 294 -0.98 -2.40 -39.02
C SER A 294 0.40 -1.76 -38.85
N GLY A 295 0.94 -1.73 -37.63
CA GLY A 295 2.14 -0.97 -37.28
C GLY A 295 1.90 0.55 -37.21
N LEU A 296 0.65 1.01 -37.35
CA LEU A 296 0.33 2.43 -37.24
C LEU A 296 0.55 2.91 -35.80
N ALA A 297 1.30 3.99 -35.66
CA ALA A 297 1.64 4.60 -34.38
C ALA A 297 1.05 6.00 -34.25
N ARG A 298 0.64 6.36 -33.03
CA ARG A 298 0.19 7.71 -32.67
C ARG A 298 0.72 8.12 -31.31
N ALA A 299 1.09 9.38 -31.16
CA ALA A 299 1.45 9.95 -29.86
C ALA A 299 0.18 10.18 -29.02
N LEU A 300 0.20 9.81 -27.74
CA LEU A 300 -0.87 10.05 -26.78
C LEU A 300 -0.54 11.23 -25.85
N THR A 301 0.73 11.55 -25.66
CA THR A 301 1.19 12.73 -24.92
C THR A 301 2.03 13.65 -25.82
N PHE A 302 2.06 14.95 -25.49
CA PHE A 302 2.63 15.96 -26.37
C PHE A 302 3.48 17.00 -25.62
N SER A 303 4.34 16.56 -24.68
CA SER A 303 5.28 17.49 -24.05
C SER A 303 6.16 18.16 -25.10
N THR A 304 6.25 19.49 -25.02
CA THR A 304 7.20 20.30 -25.80
C THR A 304 8.38 20.77 -24.97
N ASP A 305 8.30 20.65 -23.65
CA ASP A 305 9.39 20.98 -22.72
C ASP A 305 10.32 19.76 -22.60
N PRO A 306 11.61 19.87 -23.00
CA PRO A 306 12.58 18.79 -22.87
C PRO A 306 12.78 18.27 -21.45
N ALA A 307 12.43 19.05 -20.42
CA ALA A 307 12.53 18.64 -19.02
C ALA A 307 11.29 17.89 -18.50
N VAL A 308 10.18 17.89 -19.25
CA VAL A 308 8.91 17.26 -18.83
C VAL A 308 8.66 15.98 -19.62
N HIS A 309 8.71 14.86 -18.93
CA HIS A 309 8.66 13.51 -19.48
C HIS A 309 7.34 12.81 -19.10
N PHE A 310 6.85 11.96 -20.00
CA PHE A 310 5.76 11.01 -19.76
C PHE A 310 6.27 9.59 -19.95
N ILE A 311 6.20 8.76 -18.90
CA ILE A 311 6.77 7.40 -18.87
C ILE A 311 5.81 6.40 -18.22
N ASP A 312 6.20 5.11 -18.25
CA ASP A 312 5.52 4.00 -17.57
C ASP A 312 4.00 3.96 -17.82
N PRO A 313 3.55 3.83 -19.09
CA PRO A 313 2.13 3.78 -19.41
C PRO A 313 1.45 2.51 -18.85
N LEU A 314 0.20 2.65 -18.44
CA LEU A 314 -0.66 1.57 -17.93
C LEU A 314 -2.08 1.75 -18.47
N TYR A 315 -2.59 0.76 -19.21
CA TYR A 315 -4.01 0.71 -19.57
C TYR A 315 -4.85 0.42 -18.34
N VAL A 316 -5.90 1.21 -18.16
CA VAL A 316 -6.90 1.05 -17.08
C VAL A 316 -8.31 1.06 -17.67
N PRO A 317 -9.30 0.46 -17.01
CA PRO A 317 -10.67 0.44 -17.52
C PRO A 317 -11.24 1.87 -17.59
N ASP A 318 -11.95 2.23 -18.67
CA ASP A 318 -12.67 3.51 -18.74
C ASP A 318 -13.76 3.55 -17.64
N PRO A 319 -13.72 4.50 -16.68
CA PRO A 319 -14.72 4.60 -15.62
C PRO A 319 -16.17 4.78 -16.10
N ALA A 320 -16.37 5.24 -17.34
CA ALA A 320 -17.66 5.38 -17.99
C ALA A 320 -18.16 4.07 -18.65
N ASP A 321 -17.32 3.05 -18.83
CA ASP A 321 -17.73 1.69 -19.20
C ASP A 321 -17.97 0.86 -17.93
N GLY A 322 -19.08 1.14 -17.24
CA GLY A 322 -19.40 0.48 -15.97
C GLY A 322 -19.61 -1.04 -16.06
N ALA A 323 -19.93 -1.57 -17.25
CA ALA A 323 -20.08 -3.01 -17.47
C ALA A 323 -18.74 -3.69 -17.80
N GLY A 324 -17.74 -2.93 -18.26
CA GLY A 324 -16.40 -3.42 -18.58
C GLY A 324 -16.35 -4.36 -19.79
N ARG A 325 -17.35 -4.31 -20.68
CA ARG A 325 -17.50 -5.29 -21.78
C ARG A 325 -16.80 -4.90 -23.08
N ASP A 326 -16.60 -3.60 -23.31
CA ASP A 326 -15.93 -3.11 -24.53
C ASP A 326 -14.42 -3.11 -24.33
N LEU A 327 -13.75 -4.24 -24.58
CA LEU A 327 -12.30 -4.38 -24.36
C LEU A 327 -11.45 -3.38 -25.14
N GLY A 328 -11.97 -2.77 -26.21
CA GLY A 328 -11.26 -1.75 -26.96
C GLY A 328 -11.26 -0.37 -26.29
N ARG A 329 -12.17 -0.13 -25.35
CA ARG A 329 -12.33 1.17 -24.68
C ARG A 329 -11.60 1.23 -23.35
N ALA A 330 -10.46 1.90 -23.29
CA ALA A 330 -9.67 2.05 -22.08
C ALA A 330 -9.25 3.50 -21.84
N ASP A 331 -8.90 3.81 -20.60
CA ASP A 331 -8.15 5.00 -20.23
C ASP A 331 -6.67 4.62 -20.05
N LEU A 332 -5.80 5.62 -19.93
CA LEU A 332 -4.38 5.42 -19.67
C LEU A 332 -3.97 6.14 -18.38
N VAL A 333 -3.22 5.46 -17.53
CA VAL A 333 -2.44 6.08 -16.47
C VAL A 333 -1.00 6.17 -16.95
N VAL A 334 -0.37 7.34 -16.76
CA VAL A 334 1.03 7.61 -17.10
C VAL A 334 1.71 8.27 -15.93
N LEU A 335 3.02 8.11 -15.82
CA LEU A 335 3.82 8.87 -14.88
C LEU A 335 4.39 10.12 -15.55
N SER A 336 4.40 11.24 -14.84
CA SER A 336 5.04 12.46 -15.33
C SER A 336 5.63 13.30 -14.22
N ASN A 337 6.71 14.02 -14.53
CA ASN A 337 7.29 15.07 -13.70
C ASN A 337 6.76 16.47 -14.06
N LEU A 338 5.57 16.54 -14.66
CA LEU A 338 4.88 17.77 -15.06
C LEU A 338 4.67 18.76 -13.89
N SER A 339 4.64 18.29 -12.64
CA SER A 339 4.57 19.15 -11.45
C SER A 339 5.82 20.04 -11.26
N GLY A 340 6.96 19.67 -11.86
CA GLY A 340 8.21 20.42 -11.78
C GLY A 340 8.91 20.33 -10.42
N GLU A 341 8.60 19.29 -9.65
CA GLU A 341 9.10 19.08 -8.30
C GLU A 341 10.23 18.03 -8.28
N VAL A 342 11.00 18.01 -7.19
CA VAL A 342 12.11 17.06 -6.97
C VAL A 342 11.95 16.34 -5.64
N CYS A 343 12.55 15.16 -5.53
CA CYS A 343 12.55 14.38 -4.28
C CYS A 343 13.87 13.64 -4.09
N ASP A 344 14.11 13.17 -2.86
CA ASP A 344 15.24 12.32 -2.56
C ASP A 344 15.04 10.93 -3.20
N VAL A 345 16.11 10.37 -3.74
CA VAL A 345 16.09 9.09 -4.47
C VAL A 345 17.10 8.08 -3.95
N SER A 346 17.80 8.42 -2.87
CA SER A 346 18.69 7.53 -2.14
C SER A 346 18.63 7.85 -0.63
N PRO A 347 18.99 6.89 0.24
CA PRO A 347 19.00 7.12 1.68
C PRO A 347 20.10 8.11 2.09
N ASP A 348 19.84 8.83 3.17
CA ASP A 348 20.80 9.66 3.91
C ASP A 348 21.73 8.85 4.82
N GLY A 349 21.36 7.60 5.14
CA GLY A 349 22.22 6.61 5.77
C GLY A 349 21.78 5.18 5.44
N ILE A 350 22.74 4.28 5.22
CA ILE A 350 22.45 2.86 4.95
C ILE A 350 22.32 2.17 6.31
N LEU A 351 21.10 1.75 6.64
CA LEU A 351 20.79 1.05 7.88
C LEU A 351 21.08 -0.46 7.76
N GLY A 352 21.76 -1.02 8.75
CA GLY A 352 22.02 -2.44 8.89
C GLY A 352 21.75 -2.95 10.32
N GLU A 353 21.64 -4.27 10.45
CA GLU A 353 21.40 -4.99 11.70
C GLU A 353 22.41 -6.14 11.77
N ALA A 354 23.23 -6.15 12.82
CA ALA A 354 24.26 -7.17 12.97
C ALA A 354 23.65 -8.50 13.46
N GLU A 355 24.22 -9.63 13.05
CA GLU A 355 24.03 -10.91 13.76
C GLU A 355 24.96 -11.00 14.98
N GLY A 356 26.06 -10.24 15.00
CA GLY A 356 27.00 -10.16 16.12
C GLY A 356 28.34 -9.53 15.75
N GLY A 357 29.41 -9.92 16.45
CA GLY A 357 30.77 -9.50 16.12
C GLY A 357 31.72 -9.37 17.31
N GLU A 358 32.90 -8.84 17.02
CA GLU A 358 33.92 -8.50 18.03
C GLU A 358 33.95 -6.98 18.23
N ALA A 359 34.70 -6.49 19.22
CA ALA A 359 34.79 -5.04 19.45
C ALA A 359 35.30 -4.25 18.23
N GLY A 360 36.16 -4.83 17.39
CA GLY A 360 36.67 -4.19 16.17
C GLY A 360 35.96 -4.59 14.88
N LEU A 361 34.87 -5.36 14.96
CA LEU A 361 34.26 -6.04 13.81
C LEU A 361 32.76 -6.20 13.98
N ILE A 362 31.99 -5.67 13.04
CA ILE A 362 30.55 -5.98 12.90
C ILE A 362 30.42 -7.15 11.92
N LEU A 363 29.63 -8.17 12.30
CA LEU A 363 29.20 -9.26 11.44
C LEU A 363 27.75 -8.99 11.02
N ASP A 364 27.55 -8.82 9.72
CA ASP A 364 26.25 -8.58 9.08
C ASP A 364 26.21 -9.37 7.76
N GLU A 365 25.56 -10.53 7.77
CA GLU A 365 25.47 -11.45 6.63
C GLU A 365 24.67 -10.89 5.44
N GLU A 366 23.85 -9.84 5.64
CA GLU A 366 23.11 -9.16 4.58
C GLU A 366 23.98 -8.18 3.78
N VAL A 367 25.21 -7.90 4.23
CA VAL A 367 26.17 -7.09 3.48
C VAL A 367 26.69 -7.90 2.30
N THR A 368 26.18 -7.59 1.11
CA THR A 368 26.57 -8.24 -0.16
C THR A 368 27.42 -7.34 -1.05
N GLU A 369 27.74 -6.13 -0.60
CA GLU A 369 28.54 -5.16 -1.33
C GLU A 369 29.93 -5.70 -1.65
N ARG A 370 30.43 -5.38 -2.86
CA ARG A 370 31.80 -5.70 -3.27
C ARG A 370 32.79 -5.16 -2.25
N ALA A 371 33.78 -5.96 -1.90
CA ALA A 371 34.79 -5.57 -0.91
C ALA A 371 35.37 -4.18 -1.22
N GLY A 372 35.48 -3.36 -0.18
CA GLY A 372 35.95 -1.99 -0.25
C GLY A 372 34.91 -0.93 -0.67
N THR A 373 33.65 -1.31 -0.92
CA THR A 373 32.61 -0.34 -1.33
C THR A 373 32.33 0.70 -0.24
N TRP A 374 32.49 0.33 1.03
CA TRP A 374 32.25 1.19 2.19
C TRP A 374 33.53 1.64 2.91
N ASP A 375 34.72 1.33 2.40
CA ASP A 375 35.97 1.73 3.03
C ASP A 375 36.08 3.26 3.13
N GLY A 376 36.51 3.74 4.30
CA GLY A 376 36.63 5.16 4.61
C GLY A 376 35.32 5.85 4.99
N ARG A 377 34.16 5.19 4.91
CA ARG A 377 32.88 5.75 5.36
C ARG A 377 32.77 5.72 6.87
N GLY A 378 32.04 6.68 7.45
CA GLY A 378 31.68 6.62 8.87
C GLY A 378 30.57 5.59 9.12
N VAL A 379 30.60 4.99 10.30
CA VAL A 379 29.55 4.11 10.80
C VAL A 379 29.15 4.53 12.22
N ARG A 380 27.85 4.62 12.47
CA ARG A 380 27.28 4.97 13.78
C ARG A 380 26.37 3.85 14.27
N VAL A 381 26.52 3.42 15.52
CA VAL A 381 25.55 2.51 16.15
C VAL A 381 24.36 3.33 16.63
N VAL A 382 23.16 2.99 16.16
CA VAL A 382 21.92 3.74 16.42
C VAL A 382 20.98 3.02 17.39
N ARG A 383 21.15 1.70 17.59
CA ARG A 383 20.38 0.91 18.57
C ARG A 383 21.22 -0.26 19.07
N GLY A 384 20.92 -0.72 20.29
CA GLY A 384 21.53 -1.90 20.89
C GLY A 384 22.89 -1.66 21.53
N THR A 385 23.71 -2.71 21.57
CA THR A 385 25.03 -2.65 22.18
C THR A 385 25.93 -1.62 21.48
N ASN A 386 26.47 -0.68 22.26
CA ASN A 386 27.27 0.47 21.82
C ASN A 386 26.49 1.62 21.13
N ALA A 387 25.17 1.72 21.30
CA ALA A 387 24.38 2.85 20.80
C ALA A 387 25.02 4.22 21.12
N GLY A 388 25.08 5.10 20.12
CA GLY A 388 25.75 6.40 20.18
C GLY A 388 27.21 6.39 19.73
N GLU A 389 27.87 5.23 19.67
CA GLU A 389 29.26 5.14 19.23
C GLU A 389 29.42 5.37 17.72
N ARG A 390 30.50 6.06 17.33
CA ARG A 390 30.87 6.31 15.93
C ARG A 390 32.28 5.84 15.60
N ARG A 391 32.47 5.24 14.43
CA ARG A 391 33.75 4.71 13.91
C ARG A 391 33.91 5.04 12.43
N VAL A 392 35.08 4.71 11.88
CA VAL A 392 35.34 4.71 10.43
C VAL A 392 35.57 3.29 9.98
N ILE A 393 34.96 2.91 8.85
CA ILE A 393 35.14 1.59 8.23
C ILE A 393 36.53 1.56 7.59
N VAL A 394 37.40 0.66 8.04
CA VAL A 394 38.76 0.49 7.48
C VAL A 394 38.82 -0.61 6.44
N ARG A 395 37.92 -1.59 6.53
CA ARG A 395 37.79 -2.68 5.58
C ARG A 395 36.38 -3.27 5.64
N GLN A 396 35.66 -3.19 4.53
CA GLN A 396 34.40 -3.88 4.31
C GLN A 396 34.61 -5.06 3.35
N GLU A 397 34.05 -6.20 3.73
CA GLU A 397 33.93 -7.40 2.90
C GLU A 397 32.48 -7.91 2.98
N PRO A 398 32.01 -8.76 2.06
CA PRO A 398 30.71 -9.41 2.22
C PRO A 398 30.63 -10.09 3.60
N GLY A 399 29.56 -9.81 4.35
CA GLY A 399 29.36 -10.35 5.70
C GLY A 399 30.08 -9.61 6.84
N ARG A 400 30.98 -8.64 6.55
CA ARG A 400 31.97 -8.16 7.54
C ARG A 400 32.34 -6.68 7.39
N ILE A 401 32.34 -5.96 8.50
CA ILE A 401 32.74 -4.54 8.57
C ILE A 401 33.75 -4.34 9.69
N ALA A 402 35.02 -4.14 9.35
CA ALA A 402 36.08 -3.81 10.30
C ALA A 402 36.19 -2.30 10.50
N VAL A 403 36.38 -1.87 11.76
CA VAL A 403 36.42 -0.46 12.15
C VAL A 403 37.81 0.00 12.62
N ASP A 404 38.06 1.31 12.55
CA ASP A 404 39.34 1.97 12.87
C ASP A 404 39.80 1.76 14.31
N ARG A 405 38.86 1.63 15.24
CA ARG A 405 39.13 1.41 16.67
C ARG A 405 38.00 0.59 17.30
N PRO A 406 38.29 -0.21 18.35
CA PRO A 406 37.28 -1.07 18.95
C PRO A 406 36.14 -0.28 19.62
N PHE A 407 34.95 -0.85 19.59
CA PHE A 407 33.81 -0.47 20.41
C PHE A 407 34.05 -0.82 21.90
N PRO A 408 33.37 -0.14 22.85
CA PRO A 408 33.48 -0.46 24.27
C PRO A 408 33.10 -1.90 24.60
N ARG A 409 32.14 -2.47 23.87
CA ARG A 409 31.68 -3.87 24.00
C ARG A 409 31.64 -4.54 22.62
N PRO A 410 31.75 -5.88 22.53
CA PRO A 410 31.47 -6.61 21.29
C PRO A 410 30.05 -6.32 20.78
N CYS A 411 29.87 -6.33 19.46
CA CYS A 411 28.54 -6.21 18.84
C CYS A 411 27.75 -7.53 19.00
N ASP A 412 26.45 -7.40 19.20
CA ASP A 412 25.50 -8.52 19.30
C ASP A 412 24.30 -8.30 18.36
N SER A 413 23.35 -9.23 18.36
CA SER A 413 22.17 -9.20 17.50
C SER A 413 21.21 -8.03 17.74
N THR A 414 21.43 -7.24 18.80
CA THR A 414 20.64 -6.01 19.07
C THR A 414 21.24 -4.78 18.38
N THR A 415 22.46 -4.91 17.83
CA THR A 415 23.26 -3.80 17.30
C THR A 415 22.76 -3.40 15.92
N HIS A 416 22.13 -2.23 15.81
CA HIS A 416 21.78 -1.62 14.53
C HIS A 416 22.73 -0.46 14.27
N TYR A 417 23.16 -0.32 13.03
CA TYR A 417 24.15 0.67 12.64
C TYR A 417 23.75 1.39 11.35
N VAL A 418 24.29 2.59 11.17
CA VAL A 418 24.08 3.41 9.98
C VAL A 418 25.43 3.72 9.38
N VAL A 419 25.62 3.34 8.11
CA VAL A 419 26.78 3.74 7.30
C VAL A 419 26.46 5.05 6.60
N ASP A 420 27.39 6.00 6.64
CA ASP A 420 27.25 7.30 5.99
C ASP A 420 26.98 7.14 4.48
N SER A 421 25.99 7.89 3.98
CA SER A 421 25.59 7.91 2.57
C SER A 421 25.44 9.34 2.08
N THR A 422 25.49 9.54 0.76
CA THR A 422 25.19 10.83 0.13
C THR A 422 23.81 10.76 -0.52
N VAL A 423 22.92 11.66 -0.11
CA VAL A 423 21.59 11.78 -0.69
C VAL A 423 21.67 12.29 -2.12
N ARG A 424 20.97 11.60 -3.03
CA ARG A 424 20.72 12.03 -4.39
C ARG A 424 19.31 12.58 -4.51
N VAL A 425 19.15 13.57 -5.38
CA VAL A 425 17.86 14.23 -5.67
C VAL A 425 17.59 14.10 -7.17
N ALA A 426 16.36 13.77 -7.53
CA ALA A 426 15.93 13.70 -8.93
C ALA A 426 14.52 14.28 -9.11
N PRO A 427 14.08 14.56 -10.36
CA PRO A 427 12.70 14.97 -10.64
C PRO A 427 11.68 13.96 -10.11
N ARG A 428 10.64 14.47 -9.47
CA ARG A 428 9.55 13.68 -8.90
C ARG A 428 8.54 13.32 -9.99
N PHE A 429 8.07 12.08 -9.99
CA PHE A 429 7.01 11.62 -10.88
C PHE A 429 5.71 11.38 -10.12
N ASP A 430 4.58 11.82 -10.68
CA ASP A 430 3.23 11.54 -10.20
C ASP A 430 2.41 10.79 -11.24
N LEU A 431 1.32 10.15 -10.80
CA LEU A 431 0.38 9.52 -11.71
C LEU A 431 -0.53 10.59 -12.32
N TYR A 432 -0.75 10.47 -13.62
CA TYR A 432 -1.74 11.24 -14.36
C TYR A 432 -2.64 10.30 -15.15
N ARG A 433 -3.94 10.56 -15.15
CA ARG A 433 -4.91 9.87 -16.00
C ARG A 433 -5.18 10.66 -17.27
N LEU A 434 -5.09 9.96 -18.38
CA LEU A 434 -5.45 10.41 -19.72
C LEU A 434 -6.65 9.59 -20.19
N ARG A 435 -7.75 10.28 -20.53
CA ARG A 435 -8.86 9.67 -21.25
C ARG A 435 -8.44 9.45 -22.69
N GLN A 436 -8.61 8.25 -23.23
CA GLN A 436 -8.27 8.03 -24.63
C GLN A 436 -9.33 8.64 -25.56
N ALA A 437 -8.86 9.17 -26.69
CA ALA A 437 -9.71 9.61 -27.80
C ALA A 437 -9.51 8.70 -29.03
N GLY A 438 -10.51 8.71 -29.92
CA GLY A 438 -10.35 8.13 -31.25
C GLY A 438 -9.25 8.83 -32.06
N PRO A 439 -8.78 8.22 -33.15
CA PRO A 439 -7.75 8.79 -34.02
C PRO A 439 -8.05 10.25 -34.41
N GLY A 440 -7.10 11.15 -34.19
CA GLY A 440 -7.20 12.59 -34.50
C GLY A 440 -7.64 13.48 -33.33
N GLY A 441 -8.13 12.91 -32.22
CA GLY A 441 -8.54 13.64 -31.01
C GLY A 441 -7.49 13.70 -29.89
N GLU A 442 -6.28 13.21 -30.13
CA GLU A 442 -5.29 12.94 -29.07
C GLU A 442 -4.83 14.21 -28.34
N ARG A 443 -4.67 15.34 -29.06
CA ARG A 443 -4.24 16.60 -28.45
C ARG A 443 -5.30 17.20 -27.53
N GLU A 444 -6.58 17.07 -27.89
CA GLU A 444 -7.69 17.51 -27.05
C GLU A 444 -7.79 16.63 -25.80
N ALA A 445 -7.67 15.31 -25.96
CA ALA A 445 -7.58 14.38 -24.84
C ALA A 445 -6.41 14.71 -23.90
N PHE A 446 -5.23 15.00 -24.44
CA PHE A 446 -4.05 15.39 -23.68
C PHE A 446 -4.24 16.73 -22.93
N ALA A 447 -4.93 17.70 -23.51
CA ALA A 447 -5.32 18.92 -22.80
C ALA A 447 -6.26 18.62 -21.60
N GLY A 448 -6.97 17.50 -21.65
CA GLY A 448 -7.80 16.96 -20.57
C GLY A 448 -7.07 16.15 -19.51
N LEU A 449 -5.72 16.01 -19.57
CA LEU A 449 -4.92 15.24 -18.61
C LEU A 449 -5.22 15.65 -17.15
N ARG A 450 -5.26 14.67 -16.24
CA ARG A 450 -5.57 14.90 -14.82
C ARG A 450 -4.55 14.24 -13.90
N GLN A 451 -3.98 15.01 -12.99
CA GLN A 451 -3.15 14.48 -11.90
C GLN A 451 -4.00 13.60 -10.97
N MET A 452 -3.43 12.48 -10.53
CA MET A 452 -4.06 11.55 -9.60
C MET A 452 -3.42 11.56 -8.22
N THR A 453 -2.13 11.92 -8.12
CA THR A 453 -1.34 11.86 -6.88
C THR A 453 -0.61 13.15 -6.58
N TRP A 454 -0.42 13.44 -5.28
CA TRP A 454 0.29 14.61 -4.76
C TRP A 454 1.31 14.20 -3.67
N SER A 455 1.92 13.02 -3.80
CA SER A 455 2.87 12.51 -2.81
C SER A 455 4.13 13.39 -2.79
N PRO A 456 4.78 13.65 -1.64
CA PRO A 456 6.04 14.41 -1.61
C PRO A 456 7.22 13.64 -2.21
N SER A 457 6.99 12.39 -2.59
CA SER A 457 7.95 11.48 -3.20
C SER A 457 7.55 11.07 -4.60
N GLN A 458 8.43 10.35 -5.30
CA GLN A 458 8.13 9.87 -6.65
C GLN A 458 7.37 8.53 -6.65
N ALA A 459 6.43 8.44 -7.57
CA ALA A 459 5.79 7.21 -8.00
C ALA A 459 6.60 6.52 -9.10
N ARG A 460 6.66 5.19 -9.12
CA ARG A 460 7.22 4.40 -10.23
C ARG A 460 6.41 3.15 -10.54
N ARG A 461 6.46 2.72 -11.82
CA ARG A 461 5.99 1.42 -12.32
C ARG A 461 4.56 1.06 -11.87
N PRO A 462 3.55 1.84 -12.30
CA PRO A 462 2.18 1.58 -11.93
C PRO A 462 1.70 0.23 -12.47
N PHE A 463 0.75 -0.35 -11.75
CA PHE A 463 0.09 -1.59 -12.11
C PHE A 463 -1.35 -1.59 -11.62
N LEU A 464 -2.15 -2.51 -12.13
CA LEU A 464 -3.54 -2.64 -11.74
C LEU A 464 -3.72 -3.97 -11.00
N ARG A 465 -4.41 -3.92 -9.87
CA ARG A 465 -4.82 -5.11 -9.14
C ARG A 465 -6.22 -5.54 -9.60
N SER A 466 -6.55 -6.81 -9.43
CA SER A 466 -7.88 -7.37 -9.76
C SER A 466 -9.06 -6.68 -9.08
N SER A 467 -8.82 -5.88 -8.03
CA SER A 467 -9.80 -5.01 -7.38
C SER A 467 -10.11 -3.70 -8.13
N GLY A 468 -9.39 -3.40 -9.22
CA GLY A 468 -9.48 -2.16 -9.97
C GLY A 468 -8.76 -0.95 -9.34
N GLU A 469 -7.98 -1.18 -8.28
CA GLU A 469 -7.09 -0.16 -7.70
C GLU A 469 -5.80 -0.07 -8.52
N VAL A 470 -5.38 1.16 -8.79
CA VAL A 470 -4.08 1.46 -9.36
C VAL A 470 -3.06 1.43 -8.23
N MET A 471 -2.03 0.60 -8.42
CA MET A 471 -0.93 0.40 -7.50
C MET A 471 0.33 1.02 -8.09
N ALA A 472 1.22 1.58 -7.28
CA ALA A 472 2.54 2.03 -7.70
C ALA A 472 3.52 2.07 -6.52
N THR A 473 4.81 2.02 -6.81
CA THR A 473 5.85 2.24 -5.80
C THR A 473 5.97 3.72 -5.48
N PHE A 474 5.88 4.10 -4.20
CA PHE A 474 6.20 5.44 -3.74
C PHE A 474 7.33 5.39 -2.74
N VAL A 475 8.35 6.22 -2.97
CA VAL A 475 9.49 6.35 -2.05
C VAL A 475 9.02 7.04 -0.79
N ARG A 476 9.57 6.68 0.35
CA ARG A 476 9.39 7.41 1.60
C ARG A 476 10.76 7.58 2.23
N THR A 477 11.03 8.78 2.71
CA THR A 477 12.30 9.16 3.34
C THR A 477 12.05 9.87 4.66
N GLY A 478 12.98 9.77 5.59
CA GLY A 478 12.95 10.47 6.87
C GLY A 478 13.67 9.67 7.97
N TRP A 479 13.47 10.09 9.21
CA TRP A 479 13.98 9.39 10.39
C TRP A 479 12.82 8.93 11.27
N GLN A 480 12.99 7.79 11.94
CA GLN A 480 12.05 7.29 12.93
C GLN A 480 12.78 6.56 14.05
N GLY A 481 12.71 7.11 15.27
CA GLY A 481 13.32 6.49 16.45
C GLY A 481 14.85 6.48 16.36
N GLY A 482 15.44 7.57 15.87
CA GLY A 482 16.89 7.71 15.70
C GLY A 482 17.50 6.87 14.57
N ARG A 483 16.67 6.27 13.70
CA ARG A 483 17.11 5.48 12.53
C ARG A 483 16.65 6.13 11.23
N PRO A 484 17.47 6.15 10.18
CA PRO A 484 17.04 6.59 8.87
C PRO A 484 16.07 5.56 8.28
N PHE A 485 15.10 6.05 7.54
CA PHE A 485 14.11 5.25 6.84
C PHE A 485 14.11 5.67 5.37
N PHE A 486 14.37 4.71 4.50
CA PHE A 486 14.25 4.85 3.05
C PHE A 486 13.54 3.62 2.51
N ASN A 487 12.32 3.79 2.00
CA ASN A 487 11.54 2.66 1.54
C ASN A 487 10.65 3.00 0.33
N GLY A 488 10.87 2.30 -0.78
CA GLY A 488 9.95 2.24 -1.92
C GLY A 488 8.81 1.26 -1.64
N ALA A 489 7.78 1.72 -0.94
CA ALA A 489 6.63 0.90 -0.58
C ALA A 489 5.57 0.91 -1.69
N ILE A 490 4.73 -0.13 -1.74
CA ILE A 490 3.61 -0.18 -2.68
C ILE A 490 2.42 0.59 -2.09
N PHE A 491 1.92 1.57 -2.82
CA PHE A 491 0.69 2.30 -2.49
C PHE A 491 -0.41 1.97 -3.48
N ARG A 492 -1.65 2.18 -3.03
CA ARG A 492 -2.86 2.02 -3.82
C ARG A 492 -3.63 3.33 -3.90
N THR A 493 -4.30 3.54 -5.03
CA THR A 493 -5.29 4.58 -5.24
C THR A 493 -6.43 4.05 -6.11
N HIS A 494 -7.61 4.63 -5.97
CA HIS A 494 -8.69 4.37 -6.92
C HIS A 494 -8.37 5.02 -8.28
N ILE A 495 -9.08 4.63 -9.34
CA ILE A 495 -8.90 5.18 -10.68
C ILE A 495 -9.16 6.70 -10.78
N ASP A 496 -9.85 7.27 -9.79
CA ASP A 496 -10.08 8.72 -9.66
C ASP A 496 -9.00 9.46 -8.86
N GLY A 497 -8.03 8.75 -8.27
CA GLY A 497 -6.99 9.30 -7.41
C GLY A 497 -7.31 9.28 -5.91
N SER A 498 -8.53 8.93 -5.52
CA SER A 498 -8.96 8.90 -4.11
C SER A 498 -8.44 7.69 -3.34
N ASN A 499 -8.59 7.71 -2.00
CA ASN A 499 -8.25 6.60 -1.12
C ASN A 499 -6.76 6.21 -1.19
N PHE A 500 -5.87 7.18 -1.34
CA PHE A 500 -4.43 6.96 -1.37
C PHE A 500 -3.93 6.37 -0.05
N HIS A 501 -3.44 5.12 -0.10
CA HIS A 501 -2.98 4.41 1.08
C HIS A 501 -1.82 3.48 0.75
N THR A 502 -0.91 3.29 1.71
CA THR A 502 0.09 2.22 1.62
C THR A 502 -0.59 0.85 1.62
N HIS A 503 -0.15 -0.02 0.73
CA HIS A 503 -0.66 -1.38 0.57
C HIS A 503 0.28 -2.43 1.13
N ALA A 504 1.59 -2.35 0.87
CA ALA A 504 2.57 -3.35 1.29
C ALA A 504 3.98 -2.76 1.38
N ALA A 505 4.89 -3.53 2.02
CA ALA A 505 6.30 -3.18 2.18
C ALA A 505 6.53 -1.84 2.90
N ASN A 506 5.64 -1.45 3.83
CA ASN A 506 5.77 -0.18 4.55
C ASN A 506 6.99 -0.13 5.49
N ARG A 507 7.45 -1.31 5.92
CA ARG A 507 8.63 -1.58 6.73
C ARG A 507 9.20 -2.89 6.20
N SER A 508 10.35 -2.82 5.54
CA SER A 508 11.01 -3.96 4.91
C SER A 508 12.51 -3.73 4.97
N GLY A 509 13.28 -4.78 5.18
CA GLY A 509 14.73 -4.75 5.03
C GLY A 509 15.15 -4.54 3.56
N VAL A 510 14.25 -4.86 2.62
CA VAL A 510 14.43 -4.52 1.20
C VAL A 510 14.01 -3.08 0.94
N ALA A 511 14.98 -2.24 0.54
CA ALA A 511 14.80 -0.80 0.41
C ALA A 511 13.73 -0.39 -0.62
N ILE A 512 13.56 -1.09 -1.75
CA ILE A 512 12.59 -0.73 -2.80
C ILE A 512 11.87 -1.98 -3.28
N HIS A 513 10.54 -1.99 -3.18
CA HIS A 513 9.66 -2.95 -3.84
C HIS A 513 9.06 -2.30 -5.08
N ILE A 514 9.32 -2.86 -6.26
CA ILE A 514 8.91 -2.28 -7.55
C ILE A 514 8.49 -3.37 -8.55
N ASP A 515 7.99 -2.96 -9.72
CA ASP A 515 7.57 -3.85 -10.81
C ASP A 515 6.55 -4.91 -10.36
N GLY A 516 5.61 -4.49 -9.51
CA GLY A 516 4.57 -5.35 -8.98
C GLY A 516 3.53 -5.76 -10.02
N ARG A 517 3.07 -7.01 -9.97
CA ARG A 517 1.95 -7.56 -10.76
C ARG A 517 1.25 -8.70 -10.01
N GLU A 518 -0.08 -8.80 -10.16
CA GLU A 518 -0.88 -9.90 -9.60
C GLU A 518 -0.94 -11.08 -10.58
N LEU A 519 -0.64 -12.29 -10.11
CA LEU A 519 -0.75 -13.55 -10.81
C LEU A 519 -2.22 -13.96 -10.97
N PRO A 520 -2.56 -14.83 -11.94
CA PRO A 520 -3.90 -15.42 -12.08
C PRO A 520 -4.50 -15.99 -10.79
N ASP A 521 -3.68 -16.55 -9.91
CA ASP A 521 -4.09 -17.15 -8.63
C ASP A 521 -4.17 -16.15 -7.47
N GLY A 522 -3.96 -14.87 -7.76
CA GLY A 522 -4.04 -13.76 -6.84
C GLY A 522 -2.83 -13.61 -5.91
N LEU A 523 -1.76 -14.40 -6.09
CA LEU A 523 -0.43 -14.07 -5.56
C LEU A 523 0.13 -12.87 -6.32
N GLU A 524 1.16 -12.23 -5.81
CA GLU A 524 1.82 -11.07 -6.44
C GLU A 524 3.32 -11.33 -6.63
N VAL A 525 3.86 -10.84 -7.73
CA VAL A 525 5.31 -10.86 -8.02
C VAL A 525 5.84 -9.45 -8.07
N ARG A 526 7.07 -9.24 -7.59
CA ARG A 526 7.73 -7.93 -7.50
C ARG A 526 9.24 -8.09 -7.63
N ILE A 527 9.95 -6.99 -7.86
CA ILE A 527 11.41 -6.94 -7.75
C ILE A 527 11.77 -6.14 -6.49
N GLY A 528 12.63 -6.72 -5.65
CA GLY A 528 13.30 -6.05 -4.55
C GLY A 528 14.64 -5.47 -5.00
N ARG A 529 14.89 -4.18 -4.75
CA ARG A 529 16.12 -3.48 -5.16
C ARG A 529 16.60 -2.51 -4.09
N ASP A 530 17.88 -2.16 -4.17
CA ASP A 530 18.45 -0.98 -3.51
C ASP A 530 18.44 0.26 -4.43
N ALA A 531 18.51 1.45 -3.83
CA ALA A 531 18.57 2.72 -4.55
C ALA A 531 19.81 2.85 -5.46
N ASP A 532 20.91 2.18 -5.13
CA ASP A 532 22.15 2.20 -5.89
C ASP A 532 22.21 1.19 -7.04
N SER A 533 21.23 0.27 -7.13
CA SER A 533 21.21 -0.78 -8.14
C SER A 533 20.93 -0.26 -9.56
N TRP A 534 21.82 -0.56 -10.51
CA TRP A 534 21.75 -0.20 -11.93
C TRP A 534 21.08 -1.23 -12.84
N TRP A 535 21.01 -2.50 -12.43
CA TRP A 535 20.71 -3.59 -13.36
C TRP A 535 19.45 -4.40 -13.04
N GLY A 536 19.02 -4.45 -11.78
CA GLY A 536 17.84 -5.23 -11.41
C GLY A 536 17.85 -5.51 -9.91
N GLY A 537 17.25 -6.60 -9.51
CA GLY A 537 17.41 -7.07 -8.14
C GLY A 537 16.89 -8.47 -7.94
N MET A 538 16.29 -8.69 -6.78
CA MET A 538 15.80 -9.98 -6.33
C MET A 538 14.33 -10.17 -6.73
N PRO A 539 13.95 -11.32 -7.32
CA PRO A 539 12.56 -11.62 -7.61
C PRO A 539 11.84 -12.04 -6.31
N ILE A 540 10.69 -11.44 -6.06
CA ILE A 540 9.89 -11.64 -4.83
C ILE A 540 8.52 -12.20 -5.22
N LEU A 541 8.05 -13.17 -4.44
CA LEU A 541 6.65 -13.60 -4.41
C LEU A 541 6.03 -13.10 -3.10
N ALA A 542 4.89 -12.42 -3.19
CA ALA A 542 4.16 -11.84 -2.08
C ALA A 542 2.66 -12.14 -2.20
N ASP A 543 1.90 -12.02 -1.12
CA ASP A 543 0.44 -12.03 -1.18
C ASP A 543 -0.11 -11.33 0.06
N HIS A 544 -1.22 -10.60 -0.10
CA HIS A 544 -1.83 -9.86 1.01
C HIS A 544 -2.52 -10.79 2.05
N GLN A 545 -2.65 -12.07 1.72
CA GLN A 545 -3.07 -13.15 2.62
C GLN A 545 -1.89 -13.99 3.07
N PHE A 546 -0.64 -13.65 2.72
CA PHE A 546 0.46 -14.05 3.59
C PHE A 546 0.27 -13.36 4.95
N GLY A 547 0.99 -13.81 5.95
CA GLY A 547 0.87 -13.31 7.32
C GLY A 547 1.20 -11.81 7.41
N PRO A 548 1.33 -11.29 8.63
CA PRO A 548 1.82 -9.93 8.80
C PRO A 548 3.20 -9.78 8.12
N HIS A 549 3.49 -8.55 7.68
CA HIS A 549 4.83 -8.16 7.23
C HIS A 549 5.77 -8.17 8.43
N LEU A 550 6.31 -9.36 8.69
CA LEU A 550 7.39 -9.61 9.61
C LEU A 550 8.48 -10.29 8.80
N GLU A 551 9.69 -9.78 8.92
CA GLU A 551 10.88 -10.20 8.21
C GLU A 551 11.91 -10.53 9.28
N ASP A 552 12.74 -11.55 9.03
CA ASP A 552 13.75 -11.95 10.01
C ASP A 552 14.86 -10.91 10.15
N ARG A 553 15.21 -10.25 9.05
CA ARG A 553 16.33 -9.30 8.98
C ARG A 553 15.80 -7.94 8.52
N ASN A 554 14.99 -7.30 9.37
CA ASN A 554 14.40 -6.00 9.08
C ASN A 554 14.84 -4.96 10.11
N PRO A 555 15.89 -4.17 9.80
CA PRO A 555 16.48 -3.26 10.77
C PRO A 555 15.57 -2.07 11.13
N LEU A 556 14.44 -1.90 10.43
CA LEU A 556 13.42 -0.89 10.68
C LEU A 556 12.43 -1.26 11.79
N ASP A 557 12.28 -2.54 12.10
CA ASP A 557 11.40 -2.98 13.19
C ASP A 557 12.14 -2.95 14.53
N ASP A 558 11.39 -3.06 15.63
CA ASP A 558 11.94 -3.13 16.99
C ASP A 558 12.14 -4.59 17.46
N LEU A 559 12.07 -5.55 16.53
CA LEU A 559 12.29 -6.96 16.81
C LEU A 559 13.64 -7.39 16.22
N ASP A 560 14.48 -7.97 17.07
CA ASP A 560 15.82 -8.43 16.70
C ASP A 560 15.72 -9.89 16.26
N HIS A 561 15.99 -10.18 14.98
CA HIS A 561 15.98 -11.54 14.41
C HIS A 561 14.79 -12.41 14.87
N PRO A 562 13.53 -11.99 14.61
CA PRO A 562 12.33 -12.59 15.18
C PRO A 562 12.13 -14.07 14.83
N TYR A 563 12.84 -14.63 13.85
CA TYR A 563 12.77 -16.06 13.49
C TYR A 563 13.94 -16.87 14.03
N ALA A 564 14.86 -16.27 14.80
CA ALA A 564 16.03 -16.96 15.35
C ALA A 564 15.66 -18.20 16.20
N SER A 565 14.47 -18.21 16.81
CA SER A 565 13.93 -19.35 17.58
C SER A 565 12.79 -20.09 16.85
N GLY A 566 12.68 -19.95 15.54
CA GLY A 566 11.60 -20.45 14.71
C GLY A 566 10.47 -19.44 14.49
N PRO A 567 9.35 -19.84 13.85
CA PRO A 567 8.24 -18.94 13.56
C PRO A 567 7.67 -18.26 14.82
N PRO A 568 7.34 -16.97 14.74
CA PRO A 568 6.87 -16.20 15.89
C PRO A 568 5.50 -16.70 16.34
N PRO A 569 5.20 -16.62 17.66
CA PRO A 569 3.89 -16.97 18.16
C PRO A 569 2.83 -16.04 17.53
N THR A 570 1.76 -16.61 16.99
CA THR A 570 0.70 -15.84 16.34
C THR A 570 -0.69 -16.36 16.72
N ALA A 571 -1.66 -15.46 16.62
CA ALA A 571 -3.08 -15.74 16.69
C ALA A 571 -3.64 -16.40 15.42
N LEU A 572 -2.89 -16.38 14.31
CA LEU A 572 -3.31 -17.01 13.06
C LEU A 572 -3.27 -18.53 13.20
N THR A 573 -4.20 -19.21 12.51
CA THR A 573 -4.17 -20.68 12.34
C THR A 573 -2.83 -21.15 11.74
N ARG A 574 -2.25 -20.32 10.87
CA ARG A 574 -0.96 -20.58 10.23
C ARG A 574 -0.23 -19.27 9.94
N PHE A 575 1.01 -19.16 10.37
CA PHE A 575 1.92 -18.06 10.01
C PHE A 575 2.64 -18.37 8.69
N VAL A 576 2.76 -17.36 7.83
CA VAL A 576 3.54 -17.37 6.59
C VAL A 576 4.15 -15.98 6.43
N PRO A 577 5.42 -15.82 6.06
CA PRO A 577 6.03 -14.50 5.83
C PRO A 577 5.27 -13.72 4.75
N GLY A 578 5.12 -12.40 4.90
CA GLY A 578 4.38 -11.53 3.97
C GLY A 578 4.90 -11.54 2.52
N TRP A 579 6.14 -12.01 2.32
CA TRP A 579 6.76 -12.29 1.03
C TRP A 579 7.92 -13.28 1.22
N ILE A 580 8.36 -13.89 0.12
CA ILE A 580 9.54 -14.77 0.05
C ILE A 580 10.35 -14.46 -1.22
N PRO A 581 11.69 -14.65 -1.20
CA PRO A 581 12.49 -14.58 -2.42
C PRO A 581 12.19 -15.79 -3.31
N LEU A 582 11.94 -15.55 -4.61
CA LEU A 582 11.78 -16.61 -5.62
C LEU A 582 13.12 -17.25 -6.01
N ASP A 583 14.20 -16.48 -5.95
CA ASP A 583 15.57 -16.97 -6.12
C ASP A 583 16.41 -16.52 -4.91
N PRO A 584 16.61 -17.39 -3.90
CA PRO A 584 17.36 -17.06 -2.70
C PRO A 584 18.84 -16.72 -2.94
N SER A 585 19.38 -17.01 -4.13
CA SER A 585 20.75 -16.65 -4.48
C SER A 585 20.86 -15.23 -5.05
N ALA A 586 19.74 -14.61 -5.45
CA ALA A 586 19.73 -13.24 -5.94
C ALA A 586 19.62 -12.24 -4.79
N SER A 587 20.44 -11.19 -4.81
CA SER A 587 20.39 -10.10 -3.83
C SER A 587 19.63 -8.89 -4.38
N ALA A 588 19.08 -8.07 -3.49
CA ALA A 588 18.53 -6.76 -3.83
C ALA A 588 19.61 -5.68 -4.03
N ARG A 589 20.85 -5.93 -3.57
CA ARG A 589 21.97 -4.96 -3.55
C ARG A 589 23.33 -5.63 -3.78
N GLY A 590 24.34 -4.82 -4.11
CA GLY A 590 25.73 -5.29 -4.19
C GLY A 590 25.94 -6.46 -5.16
N LEU A 591 26.79 -7.41 -4.79
CA LEU A 591 27.06 -8.63 -5.56
C LEU A 591 25.90 -9.62 -5.44
N SER A 592 25.20 -9.86 -6.55
CA SER A 592 24.13 -10.85 -6.63
C SER A 592 24.63 -12.14 -7.29
N ALA A 593 24.78 -13.21 -6.51
CA ALA A 593 25.23 -14.51 -7.02
C ALA A 593 24.22 -15.15 -7.99
N GLY A 594 22.93 -14.97 -7.72
CA GLY A 594 21.81 -15.44 -8.53
C GLY A 594 21.53 -14.61 -9.79
N GLY A 595 22.34 -13.57 -10.04
CA GLY A 595 22.20 -12.69 -11.20
C GLY A 595 21.24 -11.53 -10.96
N ALA A 596 20.77 -10.91 -12.04
CA ALA A 596 19.89 -9.76 -11.98
C ALA A 596 18.53 -10.09 -12.59
N TRP A 597 17.46 -9.70 -11.88
CA TRP A 597 16.09 -9.90 -12.31
C TRP A 597 15.38 -8.57 -12.53
N HIS A 598 14.53 -8.53 -13.56
CA HIS A 598 13.78 -7.34 -13.92
C HIS A 598 12.44 -7.73 -14.61
N ASP A 599 11.43 -6.85 -14.55
CA ASP A 599 10.15 -6.93 -15.29
C ASP A 599 9.38 -8.25 -15.22
N LEU A 600 9.12 -8.77 -14.02
CA LEU A 600 8.25 -9.94 -13.84
C LEU A 600 6.84 -9.64 -14.39
N CYS A 601 6.37 -10.46 -15.33
CA CYS A 601 5.06 -10.33 -15.95
C CYS A 601 4.29 -11.66 -15.94
N PRO A 602 3.16 -11.74 -15.22
CA PRO A 602 2.28 -12.90 -15.25
C PRO A 602 1.78 -13.27 -16.64
N MET A 603 1.67 -14.57 -16.90
CA MET A 603 1.06 -15.15 -18.10
C MET A 603 -0.35 -15.69 -17.79
N PRO A 604 -1.25 -15.76 -18.80
CA PRO A 604 -2.58 -16.37 -18.68
C PRO A 604 -2.62 -17.82 -18.16
N ASP A 605 -1.52 -18.55 -18.25
CA ASP A 605 -1.41 -19.94 -17.77
C ASP A 605 -0.73 -20.06 -16.39
N GLY A 606 -0.51 -18.94 -15.71
CA GLY A 606 0.10 -18.91 -14.37
C GLY A 606 1.62 -18.98 -14.36
N SER A 607 2.28 -19.10 -15.52
CA SER A 607 3.73 -18.90 -15.63
C SER A 607 4.10 -17.40 -15.57
N ILE A 608 5.39 -17.09 -15.48
CA ILE A 608 5.89 -15.71 -15.38
C ILE A 608 6.93 -15.45 -16.47
N LEU A 609 6.79 -14.39 -17.24
CA LEU A 609 7.89 -13.86 -18.07
C LEU A 609 8.78 -12.97 -17.21
N ALA A 610 10.09 -13.01 -17.42
CA ALA A 610 11.05 -12.15 -16.75
C ALA A 610 12.20 -11.79 -17.68
N ALA A 611 12.74 -10.59 -17.51
CA ALA A 611 14.08 -10.29 -17.99
C ALA A 611 15.09 -10.75 -16.93
N PHE A 612 16.03 -11.59 -17.35
CA PHE A 612 16.96 -12.24 -16.44
C PHE A 612 18.37 -12.25 -17.02
N ALA A 613 19.34 -11.81 -16.21
CA ALA A 613 20.74 -11.95 -16.49
C ALA A 613 21.39 -12.91 -15.49
N ARG A 614 22.16 -13.87 -16.02
CA ARG A 614 22.86 -14.89 -15.20
C ARG A 614 23.93 -14.26 -14.34
N GLY A 615 24.03 -14.72 -13.09
CA GLY A 615 25.02 -14.26 -12.13
C GLY A 615 26.42 -14.88 -12.29
N PRO A 616 27.40 -14.36 -11.52
CA PRO A 616 27.26 -13.24 -10.59
C PRO A 616 27.19 -11.88 -11.31
N VAL A 617 26.42 -10.93 -10.76
CA VAL A 617 26.34 -9.54 -11.24
C VAL A 617 26.51 -8.59 -10.06
N ASP A 618 27.43 -7.62 -10.18
CA ASP A 618 27.48 -6.49 -9.25
C ASP A 618 26.40 -5.48 -9.64
N LEU A 619 25.34 -5.40 -8.85
CA LEU A 619 24.20 -4.53 -9.11
C LEU A 619 24.55 -3.05 -8.96
N ASN A 620 25.60 -2.73 -8.20
CA ASN A 620 26.02 -1.36 -7.92
C ASN A 620 27.10 -0.86 -8.91
N ASP A 621 27.65 -1.73 -9.74
CA ASP A 621 28.64 -1.38 -10.76
C ASP A 621 27.97 -1.07 -12.12
N PRO A 622 27.90 0.20 -12.55
CA PRO A 622 27.32 0.57 -13.85
C PRO A 622 28.12 0.03 -15.05
N ALA A 623 29.31 -0.55 -14.84
CA ALA A 623 30.11 -1.18 -15.90
C ALA A 623 29.90 -2.71 -16.00
N ALA A 624 29.09 -3.33 -15.13
CA ALA A 624 28.89 -4.78 -15.12
C ALA A 624 28.28 -5.33 -16.43
N ALA A 625 27.51 -4.50 -17.15
CA ALA A 625 26.91 -4.78 -18.46
C ALA A 625 26.33 -6.21 -18.61
N PRO A 626 25.45 -6.64 -17.69
CA PRO A 626 24.88 -7.99 -17.70
C PRO A 626 23.99 -8.22 -18.92
N ASP A 627 23.90 -9.49 -19.33
CA ASP A 627 23.17 -9.94 -20.51
C ASP A 627 21.75 -10.37 -20.14
N PHE A 628 20.76 -9.53 -20.46
CA PHE A 628 19.35 -9.82 -20.16
C PHE A 628 18.68 -10.60 -21.29
N ASP A 629 18.35 -11.85 -20.99
CA ASP A 629 17.46 -12.66 -21.80
C ASP A 629 16.02 -12.59 -21.28
N ILE A 630 15.04 -12.86 -22.14
CA ILE A 630 13.67 -13.11 -21.69
C ILE A 630 13.52 -14.60 -21.41
N ILE A 631 13.19 -14.92 -20.18
CA ILE A 631 12.88 -16.28 -19.74
C ILE A 631 11.43 -16.38 -19.29
N ARG A 632 10.92 -17.62 -19.31
CA ARG A 632 9.64 -18.01 -18.75
C ARG A 632 9.86 -18.92 -17.57
N LEU A 633 9.31 -18.56 -16.41
CA LEU A 633 9.29 -19.37 -15.21
C LEU A 633 8.00 -20.19 -15.20
N VAL A 634 8.13 -21.51 -15.29
CA VAL A 634 6.99 -22.44 -15.26
C VAL A 634 7.00 -23.16 -13.91
N PRO A 635 5.95 -23.01 -13.07
CA PRO A 635 5.91 -23.66 -11.77
C PRO A 635 5.91 -25.19 -11.93
N ASP A 636 6.66 -25.88 -11.07
CA ASP A 636 6.82 -27.33 -11.10
C ASP A 636 7.03 -27.91 -9.69
N PRO A 637 5.97 -28.22 -8.92
CA PRO A 637 4.57 -28.01 -9.25
C PRO A 637 4.08 -26.58 -8.92
N ALA A 638 4.76 -25.85 -8.02
CA ALA A 638 4.33 -24.55 -7.51
C ALA A 638 5.52 -23.62 -7.21
N PHE A 639 5.30 -22.30 -7.27
CA PHE A 639 6.30 -21.29 -6.92
C PHE A 639 6.59 -21.17 -5.42
N GLN A 640 5.79 -21.83 -4.58
CA GLN A 640 5.90 -21.77 -3.13
C GLN A 640 6.19 -23.16 -2.58
N SER A 641 6.97 -23.24 -1.50
CA SER A 641 7.14 -24.46 -0.72
C SER A 641 5.87 -24.81 0.07
N PRO A 642 5.63 -26.09 0.41
CA PRO A 642 4.48 -26.47 1.22
C PRO A 642 4.42 -25.82 2.60
N ASP A 643 5.57 -25.47 3.20
CA ASP A 643 5.65 -24.74 4.48
C ASP A 643 5.34 -23.24 4.33
N GLY A 644 5.44 -22.69 3.12
CA GLY A 644 5.20 -21.29 2.79
C GLY A 644 6.36 -20.33 3.06
N PHE A 645 7.50 -20.83 3.58
CA PHE A 645 8.63 -19.99 3.99
C PHE A 645 9.70 -19.83 2.89
N ARG A 646 9.63 -20.61 1.81
CA ARG A 646 10.65 -20.65 0.76
C ARG A 646 10.01 -20.71 -0.62
N ALA A 647 10.81 -20.38 -1.63
CA ALA A 647 10.44 -20.67 -3.01
C ALA A 647 10.18 -22.17 -3.18
N GLY A 648 9.18 -22.50 -3.98
CA GLY A 648 9.00 -23.83 -4.53
C GLY A 648 9.91 -24.06 -5.73
N THR A 649 9.63 -25.09 -6.50
CA THR A 649 10.41 -25.47 -7.68
C THR A 649 9.75 -24.98 -8.96
N PHE A 650 10.57 -24.52 -9.91
CA PHE A 650 10.11 -24.03 -11.21
C PHE A 650 11.19 -24.25 -12.26
N ARG A 651 10.75 -24.42 -13.51
CA ARG A 651 11.63 -24.54 -14.68
C ARG A 651 11.82 -23.16 -15.30
N ARG A 652 13.04 -22.89 -15.79
CA ARG A 652 13.37 -21.67 -16.55
C ARG A 652 13.47 -22.05 -18.02
N GLU A 653 12.58 -21.52 -18.84
CA GLU A 653 12.53 -21.75 -20.28
C GLU A 653 12.99 -20.48 -21.01
N PRO A 654 14.06 -20.50 -21.81
CA PRO A 654 14.46 -19.34 -22.60
C PRO A 654 13.39 -19.05 -23.67
N VAL A 655 13.02 -17.77 -23.81
CA VAL A 655 12.01 -17.31 -24.79
C VAL A 655 12.69 -16.48 -25.88
N VAL A 656 13.49 -15.51 -25.48
CA VAL A 656 14.29 -14.65 -26.34
C VAL A 656 15.66 -14.50 -25.71
N GLY A 657 16.70 -14.58 -26.53
CA GLY A 657 18.06 -14.24 -26.13
C GLY A 657 18.86 -13.81 -27.35
N GLY A 658 19.90 -13.03 -27.13
CA GLY A 658 20.63 -12.38 -28.22
C GLY A 658 21.80 -11.52 -27.73
N PRO A 659 22.51 -10.86 -28.65
CA PRO A 659 23.65 -9.98 -28.34
C PRO A 659 23.26 -8.66 -27.65
N ASP A 660 21.96 -8.40 -27.48
CA ASP A 660 21.37 -7.20 -26.91
C ASP A 660 20.66 -7.54 -25.58
N ALA A 661 20.31 -6.53 -24.78
CA ALA A 661 19.51 -6.70 -23.58
C ALA A 661 18.01 -6.67 -23.91
N GLU A 662 17.29 -7.71 -23.50
CA GLU A 662 15.86 -7.93 -23.76
C GLU A 662 15.04 -7.67 -22.49
N LEU A 663 14.21 -6.61 -22.50
CA LEU A 663 13.56 -6.05 -21.31
C LEU A 663 12.06 -5.82 -21.49
N TRP A 664 11.32 -5.60 -20.41
CA TRP A 664 9.88 -5.34 -20.36
C TRP A 664 9.01 -6.33 -21.16
N PRO A 665 9.17 -7.66 -20.99
CA PRO A 665 8.31 -8.61 -21.66
C PRO A 665 6.85 -8.46 -21.23
N ARG A 666 5.93 -8.48 -22.21
CA ARG A 666 4.48 -8.49 -22.02
C ARG A 666 3.82 -9.50 -22.97
N PRO A 667 2.90 -10.36 -22.49
CA PRO A 667 2.10 -11.18 -23.37
C PRO A 667 1.09 -10.31 -24.15
N VAL A 668 0.93 -10.62 -25.44
CA VAL A 668 -0.15 -10.07 -26.25
C VAL A 668 -1.35 -11.00 -26.15
N ALA A 669 -2.24 -10.71 -25.20
CA ALA A 669 -3.43 -11.51 -24.94
C ALA A 669 -4.66 -10.64 -24.66
N VAL A 670 -5.82 -11.12 -25.10
CA VAL A 670 -7.11 -10.55 -24.71
C VAL A 670 -7.33 -10.79 -23.22
N ARG A 671 -7.71 -9.77 -22.45
CA ARG A 671 -7.94 -9.88 -21.00
C ARG A 671 -9.18 -9.11 -20.56
N LEU A 672 -9.85 -9.61 -19.52
CA LEU A 672 -11.04 -8.97 -18.97
C LEU A 672 -10.68 -7.73 -18.14
N LYS A 673 -11.46 -6.65 -18.25
CA LYS A 673 -11.29 -5.43 -17.48
C LYS A 673 -11.61 -5.58 -16.00
N GLU A 674 -10.72 -5.08 -15.15
CA GLU A 674 -10.91 -4.99 -13.71
C GLU A 674 -12.13 -4.11 -13.38
N PRO A 675 -12.82 -4.36 -12.25
CA PRO A 675 -14.01 -3.60 -11.89
C PRO A 675 -13.67 -2.16 -11.53
N VAL A 676 -14.45 -1.22 -12.03
CA VAL A 676 -14.40 0.19 -11.62
C VAL A 676 -15.45 0.49 -10.54
N SER A 677 -15.58 -0.35 -9.51
CA SER A 677 -16.60 -0.15 -8.47
C SER A 677 -16.12 0.75 -7.32
N LYS A 678 -14.81 0.80 -7.08
CA LYS A 678 -14.18 1.64 -6.06
C LYS A 678 -14.12 3.10 -6.53
N ARG A 679 -14.50 4.01 -5.64
CA ARG A 679 -14.77 5.43 -5.92
C ARG A 679 -14.45 6.30 -4.72
N LEU A 680 -14.31 7.60 -4.97
CA LEU A 680 -14.29 8.66 -3.96
C LEU A 680 -15.35 8.44 -2.89
N LYS A 681 -14.92 8.27 -1.64
CA LYS A 681 -15.81 8.28 -0.48
C LYS A 681 -16.17 9.73 -0.18
N LYS A 682 -17.44 10.09 -0.35
CA LYS A 682 -17.93 11.47 -0.26
C LYS A 682 -18.36 11.83 1.16
N GLU A 683 -18.20 13.10 1.55
CA GLU A 683 -18.85 13.66 2.75
C GLU A 683 -20.07 14.52 2.37
N GLU A 684 -21.10 13.88 1.84
CA GLU A 684 -22.28 14.57 1.28
C GLU A 684 -23.06 15.36 2.34
N ALA A 685 -22.92 15.05 3.62
CA ALA A 685 -23.58 15.83 4.67
C ALA A 685 -22.97 17.23 4.85
N LEU A 686 -21.70 17.41 4.46
CA LEU A 686 -21.04 18.73 4.49
C LEU A 686 -21.11 19.42 3.14
N PHE A 687 -20.97 18.66 2.04
CA PHE A 687 -20.74 19.23 0.71
C PHE A 687 -21.90 19.01 -0.28
N GLY A 688 -22.96 18.30 0.13
CA GLY A 688 -24.02 17.87 -0.77
C GLY A 688 -23.56 16.76 -1.74
N PRO A 689 -24.40 16.34 -2.69
CA PRO A 689 -24.01 15.33 -3.67
C PRO A 689 -22.96 15.87 -4.65
N ALA A 690 -21.94 15.07 -4.94
CA ALA A 690 -20.94 15.41 -5.96
C ALA A 690 -21.52 15.26 -7.39
N PRO A 691 -21.31 16.21 -8.30
CA PRO A 691 -21.59 15.99 -9.72
C PRO A 691 -20.72 14.84 -10.27
N SER A 692 -21.29 14.09 -11.22
CA SER A 692 -20.59 13.04 -11.95
C SER A 692 -20.11 13.58 -13.29
N ALA A 693 -18.84 13.39 -13.60
CA ALA A 693 -18.24 13.71 -14.89
C ALA A 693 -17.32 12.57 -15.32
N ASP A 694 -17.56 12.06 -16.53
CA ASP A 694 -16.82 10.93 -17.12
C ASP A 694 -16.81 9.67 -16.22
N GLY A 695 -17.98 9.33 -15.66
CA GLY A 695 -18.14 8.15 -14.80
C GLY A 695 -17.58 8.28 -13.38
N LEU A 696 -17.13 9.47 -12.98
CA LEU A 696 -16.50 9.73 -11.68
C LEU A 696 -17.12 10.92 -10.95
N ALA A 697 -17.25 10.80 -9.63
CA ALA A 697 -17.68 11.88 -8.75
C ALA A 697 -16.58 12.93 -8.59
N ARG A 698 -16.93 14.22 -8.69
CA ARG A 698 -15.96 15.32 -8.55
C ARG A 698 -16.57 16.49 -7.81
N TYR A 699 -15.87 17.03 -6.83
CA TYR A 699 -16.18 18.34 -6.26
C TYR A 699 -15.37 19.44 -6.93
N PRO A 700 -15.82 20.71 -6.86
CA PRO A 700 -15.03 21.85 -7.30
C PRO A 700 -13.64 21.90 -6.66
N ALA A 701 -12.67 22.48 -7.38
CA ALA A 701 -11.36 22.75 -6.82
C ALA A 701 -11.47 23.65 -5.57
N GLY A 702 -10.67 23.37 -4.54
CA GLY A 702 -10.68 24.09 -3.28
C GLY A 702 -11.74 23.64 -2.26
N THR A 703 -12.68 22.75 -2.63
CA THR A 703 -13.55 22.10 -1.63
C THR A 703 -12.67 21.29 -0.65
N PRO A 704 -12.75 21.52 0.67
CA PRO A 704 -11.92 20.81 1.63
C PRO A 704 -12.18 19.30 1.57
N ALA A 705 -11.17 18.54 1.95
CA ALA A 705 -11.34 17.14 2.31
C ALA A 705 -11.52 17.01 3.82
N VAL A 706 -11.94 15.83 4.26
CA VAL A 706 -12.13 15.50 5.67
C VAL A 706 -11.40 14.22 6.00
N VAL A 707 -10.60 14.26 7.06
CA VAL A 707 -9.94 13.10 7.66
C VAL A 707 -10.67 12.72 8.93
N GLN A 708 -11.12 11.47 9.00
CA GLN A 708 -11.72 10.89 10.21
C GLN A 708 -10.82 9.74 10.70
N VAL A 709 -10.26 9.90 11.89
CA VAL A 709 -9.51 8.85 12.58
C VAL A 709 -10.42 8.26 13.65
N PHE A 710 -10.70 6.96 13.56
CA PHE A 710 -11.62 6.31 14.51
C PHE A 710 -11.04 6.17 15.92
N ASP A 711 -9.73 5.95 16.01
CA ASP A 711 -8.97 5.91 17.27
C ASP A 711 -7.50 6.23 16.95
N LEU A 712 -7.07 7.45 17.29
CA LEU A 712 -5.70 7.91 17.08
C LEU A 712 -4.71 7.22 18.00
N LEU A 713 -5.10 6.85 19.23
CA LEU A 713 -4.20 6.19 20.17
C LEU A 713 -3.88 4.76 19.70
N LEU A 714 -4.86 4.08 19.11
CA LEU A 714 -4.63 2.80 18.45
C LEU A 714 -3.73 2.96 17.22
N LEU A 715 -3.99 3.96 16.39
CA LEU A 715 -3.18 4.24 15.20
C LEU A 715 -1.72 4.57 15.58
N ASP A 716 -1.54 5.36 16.63
CA ASP A 716 -0.24 5.75 17.19
C ASP A 716 0.57 4.53 17.65
N ALA A 717 -0.04 3.60 18.39
CA ALA A 717 0.63 2.37 18.83
C ALA A 717 1.10 1.50 17.65
N PHE A 718 0.33 1.51 16.54
CA PHE A 718 0.69 0.83 15.30
C PHE A 718 1.88 1.47 14.58
N PHE A 719 2.16 2.76 14.83
CA PHE A 719 3.37 3.41 14.34
C PHE A 719 4.63 2.96 15.07
N SER A 720 4.58 2.17 16.15
CA SER A 720 5.77 1.48 16.68
C SER A 720 5.67 -0.01 16.44
N GLN A 721 4.57 -0.64 16.85
CA GLN A 721 4.49 -2.08 16.97
C GLN A 721 3.33 -2.66 16.14
N SER A 722 3.61 -2.93 14.87
CA SER A 722 2.66 -3.51 13.91
C SER A 722 2.83 -5.01 13.66
N THR A 723 3.78 -5.68 14.31
CA THR A 723 4.09 -7.11 14.10
C THR A 723 2.94 -7.99 14.67
N PRO A 724 2.94 -9.33 14.63
CA PRO A 724 1.92 -10.13 15.32
C PRO A 724 2.16 -10.28 16.83
N THR A 725 3.34 -9.89 17.31
CA THR A 725 3.84 -10.16 18.66
C THR A 725 4.09 -8.85 19.42
N GLY A 726 4.32 -8.98 20.72
CA GLY A 726 4.57 -7.83 21.59
C GLY A 726 3.30 -7.10 22.03
N VAL A 727 3.46 -6.34 23.11
CA VAL A 727 2.39 -5.51 23.70
C VAL A 727 2.24 -4.23 22.89
N ARG A 728 1.01 -3.77 22.69
CA ARG A 728 0.71 -2.47 22.06
C ARG A 728 0.55 -1.46 23.16
N HIS A 729 1.56 -0.64 23.36
CA HIS A 729 1.48 0.44 24.33
C HIS A 729 0.56 1.55 23.79
N ILE A 730 -0.65 1.62 24.34
CA ILE A 730 -1.65 2.63 24.01
C ILE A 730 -1.44 3.82 24.95
N ALA A 731 -1.16 4.99 24.37
CA ALA A 731 -0.84 6.24 25.07
C ALA A 731 -2.07 6.95 25.71
N ALA A 732 -2.88 6.19 26.46
CA ALA A 732 -3.95 6.70 27.32
C ALA A 732 -3.44 6.90 28.76
N ASP A 733 -4.28 7.33 29.71
CA ASP A 733 -3.88 7.56 31.12
C ASP A 733 -3.26 6.31 31.76
N ALA A 734 -3.90 5.17 31.52
CA ALA A 734 -3.35 3.84 31.74
C ALA A 734 -3.50 3.06 30.44
N CYS A 735 -2.46 2.33 30.06
CA CYS A 735 -2.46 1.54 28.84
C CYS A 735 -3.50 0.41 28.98
N PRO A 736 -4.62 0.40 28.21
CA PRO A 736 -5.60 -0.68 28.26
C PRO A 736 -5.05 -2.07 27.89
N SER A 737 -3.85 -2.15 27.33
CA SER A 737 -3.24 -3.40 26.88
C SER A 737 -2.36 -4.08 27.94
N CYS A 738 -1.69 -3.33 28.81
CA CYS A 738 -0.86 -3.87 29.90
C CYS A 738 -1.28 -3.39 31.29
N ALA A 739 -2.26 -2.48 31.40
CA ALA A 739 -2.68 -1.79 32.62
C ALA A 739 -1.60 -0.93 33.30
N GLU A 740 -0.47 -0.71 32.64
CA GLU A 740 0.60 0.16 33.14
C GLU A 740 0.18 1.64 33.02
N PRO A 741 0.49 2.48 34.04
CA PRO A 741 0.29 3.92 33.94
C PRO A 741 1.22 4.50 32.86
N VAL A 742 0.72 5.43 32.06
CA VAL A 742 1.52 6.15 31.07
C VAL A 742 1.88 7.52 31.64
N ALA A 743 3.15 7.90 31.57
CA ALA A 743 3.60 9.21 32.05
C ALA A 743 2.86 10.33 31.32
N HIS A 744 2.54 11.43 32.02
CA HIS A 744 1.76 12.52 31.44
C HIS A 744 2.38 13.10 30.16
N VAL A 745 3.72 13.12 30.08
CA VAL A 745 4.46 13.57 28.90
C VAL A 745 4.26 12.67 27.68
N ASP A 746 3.89 11.39 27.89
CA ASP A 746 3.70 10.36 26.86
C ASP A 746 2.24 10.10 26.50
N GLN A 747 1.29 10.77 27.16
CA GLN A 747 -0.13 10.61 26.90
C GLN A 747 -0.55 11.40 25.66
N VAL A 748 -1.22 10.76 24.71
CA VAL A 748 -1.76 11.43 23.52
C VAL A 748 -3.02 12.23 23.88
N ARG A 749 -3.06 13.49 23.46
CA ARG A 749 -4.14 14.45 23.76
C ARG A 749 -4.57 15.29 22.56
N PHE A 750 -3.67 15.54 21.62
CA PHE A 750 -3.95 16.32 20.42
C PHE A 750 -3.46 15.58 19.19
N ALA A 751 -4.05 15.91 18.04
CA ALA A 751 -3.58 15.52 16.73
C ALA A 751 -3.09 16.76 16.01
N ARG A 752 -1.94 16.68 15.32
CA ARG A 752 -1.48 17.70 14.37
C ARG A 752 -1.54 17.15 12.95
N ILE A 753 -2.09 17.93 12.04
CA ILE A 753 -1.90 17.70 10.61
C ILE A 753 -0.76 18.58 10.14
N VAL A 754 0.28 17.94 9.62
CA VAL A 754 1.45 18.61 9.03
C VAL A 754 1.44 18.34 7.54
N ALA A 755 1.38 19.39 6.73
CA ALA A 755 1.56 19.29 5.30
C ALA A 755 3.02 19.42 4.91
N LEU A 756 3.37 18.92 3.72
CA LEU A 756 4.70 19.10 3.15
C LEU A 756 4.63 19.98 1.91
N GLU A 757 5.41 21.06 1.91
CA GLU A 757 5.57 21.92 0.74
C GLU A 757 6.45 21.20 -0.29
N PRO A 758 5.96 20.97 -1.53
CA PRO A 758 6.75 20.31 -2.54
C PRO A 758 8.02 21.09 -2.89
N ARG A 759 9.13 20.37 -3.06
CA ARG A 759 10.45 20.96 -3.33
C ARG A 759 10.63 21.16 -4.83
N ARG A 760 11.26 22.27 -5.21
CA ARG A 760 11.73 22.53 -6.59
C ARG A 760 13.26 22.62 -6.71
N SER A 761 13.95 22.46 -5.59
CA SER A 761 15.40 22.48 -5.46
C SER A 761 15.87 21.37 -4.51
N ALA A 762 17.18 21.21 -4.39
CA ALA A 762 17.78 20.29 -3.42
C ALA A 762 17.64 20.77 -1.95
N ASP A 763 17.00 21.91 -1.67
CA ASP A 763 16.75 22.36 -0.29
C ASP A 763 15.73 21.45 0.39
N PRO A 764 15.86 21.13 1.70
CA PRO A 764 14.91 20.28 2.41
C PRO A 764 13.45 20.73 2.29
N PRO A 765 12.48 19.80 2.29
CA PRO A 765 11.07 20.17 2.21
C PRO A 765 10.63 20.95 3.45
N ARG A 766 9.80 21.97 3.26
CA ARG A 766 9.23 22.73 4.38
C ARG A 766 7.98 22.02 4.88
N ARG A 767 7.91 21.81 6.20
CA ARG A 767 6.71 21.30 6.88
C ARG A 767 5.81 22.49 7.25
N LEU A 768 4.53 22.36 6.97
CA LEU A 768 3.52 23.39 7.19
C LEU A 768 2.47 22.89 8.17
N LEU A 769 2.15 23.69 9.18
CA LEU A 769 1.06 23.41 10.11
C LEU A 769 -0.28 23.62 9.40
N VAL A 770 -1.12 22.59 9.35
CA VAL A 770 -2.49 22.68 8.81
C VAL A 770 -3.51 22.85 9.93
N ALA A 771 -3.41 22.01 10.97
CA ALA A 771 -4.34 22.03 12.09
C ALA A 771 -3.73 21.35 13.33
N GLU A 772 -4.12 21.82 14.51
CA GLU A 772 -3.99 21.09 15.77
C GLU A 772 -5.37 20.99 16.41
N VAL A 773 -5.83 19.77 16.70
CA VAL A 773 -7.17 19.53 17.27
C VAL A 773 -7.10 18.62 18.48
N PRO A 774 -8.01 18.79 19.47
CA PRO A 774 -8.10 17.85 20.59
C PRO A 774 -8.55 16.46 20.11
N VAL A 775 -8.01 15.43 20.74
CA VAL A 775 -8.48 14.05 20.59
C VAL A 775 -9.69 13.84 21.50
N ALA A 776 -10.76 13.25 20.97
CA ALA A 776 -11.95 12.94 21.77
C ALA A 776 -11.66 11.83 22.80
N GLU A 777 -12.51 11.70 23.82
CA GLU A 777 -12.34 10.70 24.90
C GLU A 777 -12.25 9.25 24.40
N ASP A 778 -12.92 8.93 23.29
CA ASP A 778 -12.86 7.61 22.63
C ASP A 778 -11.64 7.43 21.72
N GLY A 779 -10.73 8.42 21.69
CA GLY A 779 -9.54 8.45 20.84
C GLY A 779 -9.81 8.98 19.43
N SER A 780 -11.05 9.31 19.07
CA SER A 780 -11.39 9.69 17.70
C SER A 780 -11.06 11.15 17.37
N VAL A 781 -10.84 11.41 16.08
CA VAL A 781 -10.49 12.75 15.56
C VAL A 781 -11.19 13.00 14.22
N HIS A 782 -11.64 14.23 13.98
CA HIS A 782 -12.35 14.66 12.76
C HIS A 782 -11.87 16.03 12.33
N ILE A 783 -11.19 16.10 11.18
CA ILE A 783 -10.39 17.27 10.76
C ILE A 783 -10.67 17.60 9.29
N ALA A 784 -10.86 18.87 8.97
CA ALA A 784 -10.84 19.36 7.61
C ALA A 784 -9.38 19.57 7.17
N VAL A 785 -9.03 19.16 5.96
CA VAL A 785 -7.67 19.29 5.38
C VAL A 785 -7.76 19.89 3.97
N PRO A 786 -6.71 20.60 3.51
CA PRO A 786 -6.66 21.08 2.13
C PRO A 786 -6.59 19.89 1.16
N PRO A 787 -7.33 19.93 0.03
CA PRO A 787 -7.24 18.89 -0.98
C PRO A 787 -5.95 19.02 -1.81
N GLY A 788 -5.45 17.91 -2.35
CA GLY A 788 -4.30 17.91 -3.26
C GLY A 788 -2.98 18.33 -2.62
N LEU A 789 -2.88 18.25 -1.29
CA LEU A 789 -1.65 18.51 -0.54
C LEU A 789 -1.30 17.29 0.30
N ALA A 790 -0.04 16.88 0.24
CA ALA A 790 0.46 15.81 1.08
C ALA A 790 0.44 16.23 2.56
N PHE A 791 -0.03 15.36 3.44
CA PHE A 791 -0.02 15.56 4.87
C PHE A 791 0.33 14.29 5.66
N ASP A 792 0.88 14.49 6.84
CA ASP A 792 1.10 13.49 7.88
C ASP A 792 0.28 13.83 9.13
N ILE A 793 0.08 12.84 10.00
CA ILE A 793 -0.65 12.98 11.26
C ILE A 793 0.32 12.72 12.41
N GLU A 794 0.58 13.75 13.22
CA GLU A 794 1.37 13.62 14.44
C GLU A 794 0.45 13.44 15.65
N SER A 795 0.83 12.51 16.53
CA SER A 795 0.24 12.40 17.87
C SER A 795 0.98 13.35 18.80
N LEU A 796 0.23 14.14 19.57
CA LEU A 796 0.80 15.15 20.47
C LEU A 796 0.39 14.90 21.91
N ASN A 797 1.27 15.27 22.85
CA ASN A 797 0.93 15.30 24.27
C ASN A 797 0.08 16.51 24.67
N ALA A 798 -0.26 16.62 25.96
CA ALA A 798 -1.03 17.74 26.50
C ALA A 798 -0.41 19.12 26.23
N GLU A 799 0.91 19.17 26.05
CA GLU A 799 1.72 20.37 25.85
C GLU A 799 2.02 20.66 24.37
N ARG A 800 1.39 19.93 23.44
CA ARG A 800 1.57 20.03 21.98
C ARG A 800 2.93 19.60 21.43
N MET A 801 3.72 18.85 22.19
CA MET A 801 4.95 18.26 21.65
C MET A 801 4.60 16.99 20.87
N ALA A 802 5.22 16.82 19.71
CA ALA A 802 5.07 15.59 18.92
C ALA A 802 5.67 14.39 19.66
N LEU A 803 4.84 13.38 19.88
CA LEU A 803 5.26 12.07 20.39
C LEU A 803 5.74 11.21 19.23
N ARG A 804 4.96 11.19 18.14
CA ARG A 804 5.26 10.43 16.92
C ARG A 804 4.90 11.20 15.66
N SER A 805 5.79 11.09 14.67
CA SER A 805 5.59 11.50 13.28
C SER A 805 5.93 10.28 12.42
N PRO A 806 4.94 9.54 11.88
CA PRO A 806 5.21 8.29 11.16
C PRO A 806 5.87 8.52 9.79
N ASN A 807 6.03 9.77 9.34
CA ASN A 807 6.50 10.14 8.00
C ASN A 807 5.69 9.41 6.93
N ARG A 808 4.37 9.32 7.15
CA ARG A 808 3.43 8.59 6.28
C ARG A 808 2.55 9.59 5.56
N TRP A 809 3.10 10.11 4.47
CA TRP A 809 2.44 11.11 3.66
C TRP A 809 1.21 10.54 2.94
N LEU A 810 0.06 11.10 3.26
CA LEU A 810 -1.24 10.86 2.62
C LEU A 810 -1.65 12.11 1.85
N TYR A 811 -2.66 12.01 1.01
CA TYR A 811 -3.36 13.18 0.47
C TYR A 811 -4.84 12.84 0.31
N ALA A 812 -5.66 13.86 0.10
CA ALA A 812 -7.08 13.69 -0.16
C ALA A 812 -7.54 14.55 -1.33
N LEU A 813 -8.52 14.07 -2.09
CA LEU A 813 -9.16 14.82 -3.17
C LEU A 813 -10.19 15.82 -2.63
N PRO A 814 -10.59 16.84 -3.42
CA PRO A 814 -11.68 17.74 -3.04
C PRO A 814 -12.95 16.98 -2.63
N GLY A 815 -13.49 17.30 -1.44
CA GLY A 815 -14.68 16.67 -0.86
C GLY A 815 -14.54 15.19 -0.47
N GLU A 816 -13.33 14.64 -0.52
CA GLU A 816 -13.04 13.29 -0.04
C GLU A 816 -13.24 13.19 1.48
N LYS A 817 -13.89 12.11 1.91
CA LYS A 817 -13.80 11.60 3.28
C LYS A 817 -12.77 10.49 3.32
N HIS A 818 -11.63 10.78 3.91
CA HIS A 818 -10.57 9.83 4.18
C HIS A 818 -10.74 9.27 5.59
N THR A 819 -10.72 7.94 5.75
CA THR A 819 -10.94 7.29 7.06
C THR A 819 -9.76 6.41 7.44
N LEU A 820 -9.26 6.58 8.67
CA LEU A 820 -8.11 5.86 9.20
C LEU A 820 -8.44 5.19 10.54
N SER A 821 -7.69 4.14 10.87
CA SER A 821 -7.89 3.33 12.09
C SER A 821 -9.27 2.66 12.14
N ILE A 822 -9.58 2.05 13.28
CA ILE A 822 -10.88 1.48 13.64
C ILE A 822 -11.15 1.78 15.11
N PRO A 823 -12.42 1.73 15.57
CA PRO A 823 -12.70 1.75 17.00
C PRO A 823 -11.99 0.60 17.72
N ARG A 824 -11.34 0.87 18.85
CA ARG A 824 -10.57 -0.12 19.62
C ARG A 824 -11.35 -1.39 19.97
N ALA A 825 -12.66 -1.25 20.23
CA ALA A 825 -13.54 -2.36 20.55
C ALA A 825 -13.63 -3.41 19.41
N LEU A 826 -13.39 -2.99 18.17
CA LEU A 826 -13.42 -3.85 16.98
C LEU A 826 -12.06 -4.46 16.66
N TYR A 827 -11.00 -4.08 17.40
CA TYR A 827 -9.64 -4.50 17.10
C TYR A 827 -9.47 -6.01 16.97
N ALA A 828 -9.95 -6.78 17.96
CA ALA A 828 -9.81 -8.24 17.95
C ALA A 828 -10.46 -8.88 16.70
N GLN A 829 -11.57 -8.30 16.22
CA GLN A 829 -12.31 -8.80 15.06
C GLN A 829 -11.67 -8.39 13.73
N THR A 830 -11.09 -7.19 13.66
CA THR A 830 -10.69 -6.54 12.39
C THR A 830 -9.18 -6.49 12.17
N CYS A 831 -8.35 -6.50 13.22
CA CYS A 831 -6.90 -6.36 13.10
C CYS A 831 -6.14 -7.45 13.86
N GLY A 832 -6.71 -7.97 14.95
CA GLY A 832 -6.05 -8.93 15.83
C GLY A 832 -5.61 -10.23 15.16
N GLY A 833 -6.29 -10.66 14.08
CA GLY A 833 -5.85 -11.83 13.32
C GLY A 833 -4.43 -11.70 12.80
N CYS A 834 -4.11 -10.62 12.07
CA CYS A 834 -2.79 -10.42 11.49
C CYS A 834 -1.81 -9.77 12.46
N HIS A 835 -2.28 -8.81 13.25
CA HIS A 835 -1.42 -8.05 14.15
C HIS A 835 -1.35 -8.66 15.56
N GLY A 836 -2.05 -9.75 15.86
CA GLY A 836 -2.08 -10.32 17.22
C GLY A 836 -2.87 -9.47 18.23
N GLY A 837 -3.00 -9.96 19.46
CA GLY A 837 -3.77 -9.30 20.51
C GLY A 837 -3.12 -8.01 21.01
N LEU A 838 -3.90 -7.03 21.48
CA LEU A 838 -3.34 -5.77 22.00
C LEU A 838 -2.35 -6.00 23.16
N THR A 839 -2.61 -7.01 23.98
CA THR A 839 -1.79 -7.43 25.13
C THR A 839 -0.56 -8.27 24.73
N GLY A 840 -0.36 -8.55 23.44
CA GLY A 840 0.61 -9.51 22.92
C GLY A 840 0.22 -10.98 23.09
N ARG A 841 -0.86 -11.31 23.82
CA ARG A 841 -1.30 -12.70 24.01
C ARG A 841 -2.19 -13.17 22.85
N PRO A 842 -1.91 -14.32 22.23
CA PRO A 842 -2.72 -14.83 21.12
C PRO A 842 -4.19 -15.05 21.48
N VAL A 843 -4.51 -15.46 22.72
CA VAL A 843 -5.90 -15.68 23.14
C VAL A 843 -6.76 -14.41 23.18
N ASP A 844 -6.14 -13.23 23.22
CA ASP A 844 -6.86 -11.95 23.30
C ASP A 844 -7.37 -11.47 21.93
N VAL A 845 -7.17 -12.24 20.86
CA VAL A 845 -7.81 -12.02 19.55
C VAL A 845 -9.16 -12.71 19.42
N LEU A 846 -9.55 -13.51 20.41
CA LEU A 846 -10.83 -14.20 20.40
C LEU A 846 -11.96 -13.17 20.36
N ARG A 847 -12.88 -13.34 19.40
CA ARG A 847 -13.87 -12.35 19.01
C ARG A 847 -14.79 -12.01 20.20
N ARG A 848 -14.86 -10.73 20.56
CA ARG A 848 -16.03 -10.17 21.27
C ARG A 848 -16.94 -9.55 20.21
N PRO A 849 -18.15 -10.07 19.95
CA PRO A 849 -19.06 -9.43 19.00
C PRO A 849 -19.50 -8.07 19.55
N ASP A 850 -19.17 -7.01 18.83
CA ASP A 850 -19.73 -5.68 19.02
C ASP A 850 -20.37 -5.28 17.68
N ILE A 851 -21.70 -5.29 17.62
CA ILE A 851 -22.48 -5.21 16.37
C ILE A 851 -23.61 -4.16 16.45
N VAL A 852 -23.69 -3.34 17.50
CA VAL A 852 -24.55 -2.14 17.38
C VAL A 852 -23.88 -1.21 16.37
N THR A 853 -24.62 -0.79 15.35
CA THR A 853 -24.19 -0.04 14.14
C THR A 853 -23.59 1.36 14.40
N SER A 854 -23.07 1.59 15.61
CA SER A 854 -22.28 2.75 16.05
C SER A 854 -20.80 2.69 15.67
N ALA A 855 -20.33 1.64 14.99
CA ALA A 855 -18.92 1.53 14.55
C ALA A 855 -18.42 2.73 13.73
N SER A 856 -19.33 3.45 13.06
CA SER A 856 -19.03 4.68 12.31
C SER A 856 -19.31 5.98 13.08
N ARG A 857 -19.97 5.89 14.24
CA ARG A 857 -20.38 7.02 15.09
C ARG A 857 -19.42 7.15 16.27
N THR A 858 -18.30 7.79 16.04
CA THR A 858 -17.37 8.19 17.11
C THR A 858 -17.76 9.53 17.71
N ARG A 859 -17.26 9.84 18.90
CA ARG A 859 -17.54 11.11 19.59
C ARG A 859 -17.05 12.34 18.79
N ALA A 860 -16.05 12.18 17.91
CA ALA A 860 -15.59 13.25 17.03
C ALA A 860 -16.55 13.60 15.87
N VAL A 861 -17.50 12.71 15.53
CA VAL A 861 -18.45 12.93 14.41
C VAL A 861 -19.91 12.91 14.83
N TRP A 862 -20.21 12.49 16.07
CA TRP A 862 -21.57 12.35 16.58
C TRP A 862 -21.66 12.78 18.05
N ASP A 863 -22.59 13.68 18.33
CA ASP A 863 -22.97 14.06 19.69
C ASP A 863 -24.16 13.20 20.13
N PRO A 864 -23.96 12.23 21.05
CA PRO A 864 -25.05 11.36 21.50
C PRO A 864 -26.09 12.10 22.34
N SER A 865 -25.74 13.21 23.00
CA SER A 865 -26.67 13.99 23.82
C SER A 865 -27.64 14.81 22.98
N ARG A 866 -27.17 15.28 21.82
CA ARG A 866 -27.95 16.09 20.87
C ARG A 866 -28.49 15.29 19.68
N LEU A 867 -28.10 14.03 19.56
CA LEU A 867 -28.44 13.13 18.44
C LEU A 867 -28.17 13.76 17.07
N GLN A 868 -27.02 14.43 16.94
CA GLN A 868 -26.63 15.13 15.72
C GLN A 868 -25.16 14.91 15.36
N ARG A 869 -24.81 15.14 14.10
CA ARG A 869 -23.41 15.09 13.65
C ARG A 869 -22.64 16.31 14.14
N VAL A 870 -21.35 16.11 14.39
CA VAL A 870 -20.40 17.15 14.76
C VAL A 870 -19.57 17.49 13.52
N PHE A 871 -19.39 18.80 13.26
CA PHE A 871 -18.49 19.28 12.21
C PHE A 871 -17.03 18.95 12.53
N PRO A 872 -16.11 18.99 11.54
CA PRO A 872 -14.69 18.92 11.83
C PRO A 872 -14.27 19.94 12.90
N ALA A 873 -13.31 19.59 13.75
CA ALA A 873 -12.93 20.43 14.89
C ALA A 873 -12.33 21.79 14.47
N ASN A 874 -11.76 21.88 13.27
CA ASN A 874 -11.22 23.09 12.66
C ASN A 874 -12.12 23.65 11.54
N TRP A 875 -13.43 23.38 11.58
CA TRP A 875 -14.34 23.78 10.52
C TRP A 875 -14.57 25.31 10.47
N ASP A 876 -14.20 25.93 9.36
CA ASP A 876 -14.39 27.36 9.08
C ASP A 876 -15.41 27.60 7.94
N GLY A 877 -16.62 27.04 8.09
CA GLY A 877 -17.72 27.32 7.16
C GLY A 877 -17.52 26.83 5.72
N GLY A 878 -16.73 25.76 5.52
CA GLY A 878 -16.53 25.13 4.22
C GLY A 878 -15.32 25.61 3.43
N ARG A 879 -14.49 26.49 4.00
CA ARG A 879 -13.19 26.87 3.41
C ARG A 879 -12.12 25.84 3.74
N ALA A 880 -11.23 25.57 2.78
CA ALA A 880 -10.07 24.74 3.04
C ALA A 880 -9.13 25.43 4.04
N PRO A 881 -8.58 24.71 5.03
CA PRO A 881 -7.56 25.25 5.92
C PRO A 881 -6.35 25.75 5.11
N ILE A 882 -5.79 26.88 5.55
CA ILE A 882 -4.59 27.46 4.93
C ILE A 882 -3.38 26.97 5.73
N PRO A 883 -2.47 26.17 5.13
CA PRO A 883 -1.25 25.75 5.80
C PRO A 883 -0.35 26.96 6.12
N ALA A 884 0.30 26.94 7.29
CA ALA A 884 1.21 28.00 7.73
C ALA A 884 2.59 27.43 8.09
N ALA A 885 3.65 28.14 7.74
CA ALA A 885 4.99 27.82 8.20
C ALA A 885 5.24 28.41 9.60
N VAL A 886 6.14 27.78 10.36
CA VAL A 886 6.75 28.39 11.56
C VAL A 886 8.25 28.46 11.30
N THR A 887 8.77 29.68 11.16
CA THR A 887 10.14 29.94 10.70
C THR A 887 11.01 30.51 11.81
N PHE A 888 12.32 30.35 11.67
CA PHE A 888 13.24 30.90 12.64
C PHE A 888 13.21 32.44 12.61
N GLU A 889 13.25 33.02 11.41
CA GLU A 889 13.36 34.48 11.26
C GLU A 889 12.09 35.23 11.69
N GLU A 890 10.91 34.75 11.31
CA GLU A 890 9.64 35.47 11.58
C GLU A 890 9.09 35.18 12.98
N ASP A 891 9.20 33.95 13.46
CA ASP A 891 8.53 33.51 14.69
C ASP A 891 9.49 33.35 15.87
N VAL A 892 10.63 32.68 15.67
CA VAL A 892 11.55 32.34 16.77
C VAL A 892 12.47 33.50 17.15
N ARG A 893 13.05 34.21 16.19
CA ARG A 893 13.98 35.32 16.45
C ARG A 893 13.37 36.40 17.35
N PRO A 894 12.09 36.82 17.17
CA PRO A 894 11.45 37.73 18.11
C PRO A 894 11.36 37.19 19.55
N VAL A 895 11.10 35.88 19.72
CA VAL A 895 11.10 35.23 21.04
C VAL A 895 12.49 35.34 21.68
N LEU A 896 13.53 34.97 20.94
CA LEU A 896 14.91 35.04 21.43
C LEU A 896 15.32 36.48 21.78
N GLY A 897 14.94 37.45 20.95
CA GLY A 897 15.23 38.87 21.17
C GLY A 897 14.68 39.38 22.50
N ARG A 898 13.46 38.95 22.87
CA ARG A 898 12.82 39.34 24.13
C ARG A 898 13.37 38.58 25.34
N ALA A 899 13.54 37.26 25.20
CA ALA A 899 13.73 36.37 26.35
C ALA A 899 15.18 35.89 26.56
N CYS A 900 16.03 35.93 25.54
CA CYS A 900 17.34 35.27 25.56
C CYS A 900 18.52 36.21 25.29
N VAL A 901 18.39 37.12 24.31
CA VAL A 901 19.50 37.97 23.83
C VAL A 901 20.10 38.85 24.92
N GLY A 902 19.35 39.23 25.95
CA GLY A 902 19.88 40.00 27.09
C GLY A 902 21.07 39.34 27.80
N CYS A 903 21.11 38.00 27.85
CA CYS A 903 22.23 37.24 28.42
C CYS A 903 23.05 36.49 27.36
N HIS A 904 22.44 36.17 26.23
CA HIS A 904 23.02 35.38 25.14
C HIS A 904 23.30 36.24 23.89
N GLY A 905 23.76 37.48 24.06
CA GLY A 905 24.03 38.40 22.95
C GLY A 905 25.47 38.92 22.94
N GLY A 906 26.05 39.04 21.75
CA GLY A 906 27.34 39.71 21.53
C GLY A 906 28.57 38.93 22.02
N GLU A 907 29.72 39.59 22.10
CA GLU A 907 31.02 38.95 22.41
C GLU A 907 31.10 38.33 23.82
N SER A 908 30.21 38.74 24.73
CA SER A 908 30.13 38.27 26.12
C SER A 908 28.98 37.29 26.38
N ALA A 909 28.44 36.65 25.33
CA ALA A 909 27.29 35.77 25.45
C ALA A 909 27.51 34.62 26.45
N ALA A 910 26.54 34.42 27.34
CA ALA A 910 26.63 33.41 28.39
C ALA A 910 26.84 32.00 27.82
N GLY A 911 27.83 31.28 28.37
CA GLY A 911 28.17 29.92 27.92
C GLY A 911 28.66 29.83 26.47
N GLY A 912 29.10 30.94 25.86
CA GLY A 912 29.54 30.98 24.46
C GLY A 912 28.41 30.77 23.44
N LEU A 913 27.14 30.89 23.87
CA LEU A 913 25.96 30.76 23.03
C LEU A 913 25.43 32.14 22.65
N ASP A 914 25.85 32.64 21.49
CA ASP A 914 25.32 33.89 20.92
C ASP A 914 24.06 33.63 20.08
N LEU A 915 22.94 34.19 20.53
CA LEU A 915 21.61 34.14 19.93
C LEU A 915 21.20 35.49 19.32
N GLY A 916 22.02 36.54 19.48
CA GLY A 916 21.77 37.85 18.88
C GLY A 916 22.30 37.95 17.44
N GLY A 917 23.28 37.13 17.08
CA GLY A 917 23.95 37.16 15.78
C GLY A 917 23.22 36.47 14.62
N PRO A 918 23.81 36.52 13.41
CA PRO A 918 23.27 35.85 12.21
C PRO A 918 23.33 34.32 12.28
N ARG A 919 24.12 33.75 13.21
CA ARG A 919 24.27 32.30 13.42
C ARG A 919 23.44 31.72 14.56
N ALA A 920 22.45 32.48 15.05
CA ALA A 920 21.64 32.11 16.21
C ALA A 920 20.89 30.78 15.99
N ARG A 921 20.37 30.56 14.77
CA ARG A 921 19.68 29.32 14.39
C ARG A 921 20.63 28.13 14.49
N GLU A 922 21.78 28.20 13.82
CA GLU A 922 22.80 27.15 13.83
C GLU A 922 23.29 26.86 15.24
N ALA A 923 23.36 27.89 16.09
CA ALA A 923 23.74 27.73 17.48
C ALA A 923 22.69 26.93 18.28
N LEU A 924 21.40 27.14 18.02
CA LEU A 924 20.28 26.41 18.64
C LEU A 924 20.12 24.99 18.11
N LEU A 925 20.36 24.75 16.82
CA LEU A 925 20.28 23.40 16.24
C LEU A 925 21.17 22.38 16.98
N ARG A 926 22.25 22.82 17.63
CA ARG A 926 23.13 21.98 18.47
C ARG A 926 22.46 21.46 19.76
N PHE A 927 21.32 22.02 20.12
CA PHE A 927 20.52 21.65 21.31
C PHE A 927 19.18 21.00 20.93
N LEU A 928 19.03 20.61 19.67
CA LEU A 928 17.87 19.85 19.20
C LEU A 928 18.29 18.39 18.96
N ASP A 929 17.28 17.51 18.90
CA ASP A 929 17.45 16.16 18.35
C ASP A 929 17.73 16.29 16.84
N ALA A 930 18.98 16.04 16.44
CA ALA A 930 19.42 16.27 15.06
C ALA A 930 18.82 15.27 14.05
N ASP A 931 18.33 14.12 14.52
CA ASP A 931 17.84 13.04 13.66
C ASP A 931 16.31 13.17 13.45
N ASP A 932 15.50 13.14 14.51
CA ASP A 932 14.02 13.16 14.41
C ASP A 932 13.40 14.56 14.60
N LEU A 933 14.16 15.55 15.11
CA LEU A 933 13.71 16.92 15.40
C LEU A 933 12.40 16.99 16.21
N ARG A 934 12.27 16.15 17.24
CA ARG A 934 11.12 16.16 18.15
C ARG A 934 11.35 17.09 19.34
N ALA A 935 10.41 17.99 19.60
CA ALA A 935 10.46 18.91 20.73
C ALA A 935 10.56 18.17 22.08
N VAL A 936 9.88 17.04 22.22
CA VAL A 936 9.90 16.24 23.45
C VAL A 936 11.27 15.60 23.72
N ALA A 937 12.09 15.40 22.68
CA ALA A 937 13.44 14.84 22.77
C ALA A 937 14.54 15.91 22.66
N ALA A 938 14.17 17.20 22.61
CA ALA A 938 15.13 18.28 22.41
C ALA A 938 15.77 18.69 23.75
N PRO A 939 17.11 18.60 23.91
CA PRO A 939 17.79 19.06 25.12
C PRO A 939 17.53 20.55 25.44
N LEU A 940 17.23 21.36 24.42
CA LEU A 940 16.80 22.74 24.59
C LEU A 940 15.54 22.85 25.47
N LEU A 941 14.52 22.02 25.22
CA LEU A 941 13.27 22.13 25.98
C LEU A 941 13.40 21.61 27.40
N GLU A 942 14.19 20.57 27.66
CA GLU A 942 14.46 20.13 29.03
C GLU A 942 15.16 21.21 29.87
N ARG A 943 16.06 21.97 29.25
CA ARG A 943 16.68 23.14 29.88
C ARG A 943 15.72 24.30 30.10
N LEU A 944 14.78 24.52 29.18
CA LEU A 944 13.79 25.58 29.33
C LEU A 944 12.71 25.21 30.36
N ASP A 945 12.38 23.92 30.49
CA ASP A 945 11.38 23.45 31.45
C ASP A 945 11.97 23.15 32.83
N GLY A 946 13.28 22.88 32.91
CA GLY A 946 13.94 22.46 34.15
C GLY A 946 13.50 21.10 34.66
N ARG A 947 12.99 20.23 33.78
CA ARG A 947 12.58 18.85 34.06
C ARG A 947 13.01 17.91 32.94
N GLU A 948 13.08 16.63 33.26
CA GLU A 948 13.39 15.56 32.32
C GLU A 948 12.21 15.31 31.37
N LEU A 949 12.51 15.16 30.08
CA LEU A 949 11.61 14.75 29.00
C LEU A 949 12.23 13.48 28.36
N HIS A 950 12.53 13.49 27.06
CA HIS A 950 13.14 12.36 26.32
C HIS A 950 14.53 12.68 25.75
N ALA A 951 15.21 13.73 26.21
CA ALA A 951 16.52 14.09 25.67
C ALA A 951 17.65 13.29 26.34
N ASP A 952 18.64 12.89 25.56
CA ASP A 952 19.80 12.17 26.08
C ASP A 952 20.86 13.11 26.70
N GLY A 953 21.40 12.73 27.86
CA GLY A 953 22.73 13.15 28.32
C GLY A 953 22.89 14.59 28.85
N ILE A 954 21.80 15.34 29.09
CA ILE A 954 21.88 16.68 29.70
C ILE A 954 20.93 16.78 30.89
N ALA A 955 21.47 17.05 32.08
CA ALA A 955 20.65 17.25 33.27
C ALA A 955 19.75 18.51 33.13
N PRO A 956 18.46 18.43 33.49
CA PRO A 956 17.56 19.58 33.47
C PRO A 956 18.05 20.67 34.43
N ARG A 957 17.87 21.93 34.04
CA ARG A 957 18.18 23.07 34.90
C ARG A 957 17.09 24.12 34.75
N ALA A 958 16.47 24.53 35.87
CA ALA A 958 15.44 25.55 35.83
C ALA A 958 15.96 26.87 35.20
N PRO A 959 15.21 27.47 34.26
CA PRO A 959 15.63 28.72 33.65
C PRO A 959 15.56 29.87 34.67
N HIS A 960 16.36 30.92 34.43
CA HIS A 960 16.30 32.15 35.24
C HIS A 960 14.96 32.89 35.09
N ALA A 961 14.28 32.74 33.94
CA ALA A 961 12.94 33.24 33.68
C ALA A 961 12.20 32.26 32.75
N PRO A 962 11.01 31.77 33.12
CA PRO A 962 10.23 30.89 32.25
C PRO A 962 9.66 31.67 31.05
N LEU A 963 9.57 31.02 29.89
CA LEU A 963 8.92 31.57 28.70
C LEU A 963 7.41 31.70 28.90
N SER A 964 6.78 32.63 28.18
CA SER A 964 5.32 32.64 28.07
C SER A 964 4.82 31.34 27.39
N PRO A 965 3.59 30.88 27.68
CA PRO A 965 3.05 29.69 27.02
C PRO A 965 3.04 29.78 25.48
N GLU A 966 2.84 30.98 24.94
CA GLU A 966 2.82 31.24 23.49
C GLU A 966 4.22 31.18 22.87
N ASP A 967 5.21 31.84 23.51
CA ASP A 967 6.61 31.78 23.08
C ASP A 967 7.14 30.34 23.12
N ARG A 968 6.78 29.59 24.17
CA ARG A 968 7.14 28.17 24.31
C ARG A 968 6.49 27.32 23.23
N LEU A 969 5.20 27.52 22.95
CA LEU A 969 4.51 26.79 21.89
C LEU A 969 5.10 27.09 20.50
N THR A 970 5.54 28.32 20.28
CA THR A 970 6.24 28.73 19.05
C THR A 970 7.53 27.93 18.87
N LEU A 971 8.35 27.79 19.93
CA LEU A 971 9.55 26.95 19.89
C LEU A 971 9.21 25.47 19.65
N ILE A 972 8.21 24.92 20.34
CA ILE A 972 7.77 23.52 20.14
C ILE A 972 7.41 23.28 18.68
N ARG A 973 6.53 24.12 18.12
CA ARG A 973 6.09 24.00 16.73
C ARG A 973 7.24 24.16 15.75
N TRP A 974 8.13 25.13 15.99
CA TRP A 974 9.30 25.32 15.15
C TRP A 974 10.18 24.07 15.12
N ILE A 975 10.46 23.47 16.27
CA ILE A 975 11.26 22.24 16.37
C ILE A 975 10.56 21.08 15.64
N ASP A 976 9.32 20.75 16.02
CA ASP A 976 8.57 19.63 15.44
C ASP A 976 8.34 19.77 13.92
N LEU A 977 8.24 21.00 13.40
CA LEU A 977 8.11 21.28 11.96
C LEU A 977 9.47 21.34 11.24
N GLY A 978 10.53 20.79 11.84
CA GLY A 978 11.83 20.62 11.19
C GLY A 978 12.79 21.80 11.37
N ALA A 979 12.57 22.65 12.38
CA ALA A 979 13.42 23.78 12.73
C ALA A 979 13.76 24.69 11.53
N SER A 980 12.77 24.98 10.69
CA SER A 980 12.96 25.68 9.41
C SER A 980 13.55 27.09 9.58
N ARG A 981 14.26 27.60 8.57
CA ARG A 981 14.87 28.94 8.63
C ARG A 981 13.81 30.03 8.51
#